data_AF-A0A1D5QAR0-F1
#
_entry.id   AF-A0A1D5QAR0-F1
#
_cell.length_a   1.000
_cell.length_b   1.000
_cell.length_c   1.000
_cell.angle_alpha   90.00
_cell.angle_beta   90.00
_cell.angle_gamma   90.00
#
_symmetry.space_group_name_H-M   'P 1'
#
loop_
_entity.id
_entity.type
_entity.pdbx_description
1 polymer ?
#
loop_
_entity_poly.entity_id
_entity_poly.type
_entity_poly.pdbx_seq_one_letter_code
_entity_poly.pdbx_strand_id
1 'polypeptide(L)'
;MMAADTNIHAFLSARHNAHVYGPILPSQHTTRVGVSFLQRKKRRGSGIAYPLHISQVGLVLQRPSGLGLAVPVRLPGRRPALLRALLRLGHSRPLLSRPLAPPLPLRPAPAAGLLLPCTLRPRPPGSSPACPPHPWTLLQVPPLVPGSFSPASSNPRLAKVRGSPRATERVENSAPPNSPARASASRRRRASPPRLGRAYALAFAERGALVVVNDLGGDFKGVGKGSLAADKVVEEIRRRGGKAVASYDSVEEGEKVVKTALDAFGRIDVVVNNAGILRDRSFARISDEDWDIIHRVHLRGSFQVTRAAWDHMKKQKYGRIIMTSSASGIYGNFGQANYSAAKLGLLGLANSLAIEGRKSNIHCNTIAPNAGSRMTQTVMPEDLVEALKPEYVAPLVLWLCHESCEENGGLFEVGAGWIGKLRWERTLGAIVRQKNHPMTPEAVKANWKKICDFENASKPQSIQESTGSIIEVLSKIDSEGVSANHTSHATSTATSGFAGAIGQKLPPFSYAYTELEAIMYALGVGASIKDPKDLKFVYEGSSDFSCLPTFGVIIGQKSLMGGGLAEIPGLSINFAKVLHGEQYLELYKPLPRAGKLKCEAVVADVLDKGSGVVIIMDVYSYSEKELICHNQFSLFLVGSGGFGGKRTSDKVKVAVAIPNRPPDAVLTDTTSLNQAALYRLSGDWNPLHIDPNFASLAGFDKPILHGLCTFGFSARRILQQFADNDVSRFKAIKARFAKPVYPGQTLQTEMWKEGNRIHFQTKVQETGDIVISNAYVDLAPTSDTSAKTPSEGGKLQSTLVFEEIGRRLKDVGSEVVKKVNAVFEWHITKGGNIGAKWTIDLKSGSGKVYQGPAKGAADTTIILSDEDFMEVVLGKLDPQKAFFSGRLKARGNIMLSQKLQMILKDYAKL
;
A
#
# COMPACT_ATOMS: atom_id res chain seq x y z
N MET A 1 51.84 -28.17 12.14
CA MET A 1 52.76 -28.76 11.13
C MET A 1 52.31 -28.23 9.78
N MET A 2 53.14 -27.46 9.06
CA MET A 2 54.26 -27.93 8.22
C MET A 2 53.71 -28.76 7.02
N ALA A 3 53.75 -28.26 5.78
CA ALA A 3 54.90 -27.89 4.92
C ALA A 3 55.46 -29.12 4.16
N ALA A 4 55.90 -29.05 2.90
CA ALA A 4 55.81 -28.00 1.86
C ALA A 4 56.19 -28.59 0.47
N ASP A 5 56.41 -27.73 -0.52
CA ASP A 5 57.28 -27.92 -1.70
C ASP A 5 56.81 -28.82 -2.88
N THR A 6 57.15 -28.62 -4.17
CA THR A 6 57.56 -27.50 -5.10
C THR A 6 58.45 -28.11 -6.24
N ASN A 7 58.91 -27.30 -7.22
CA ASN A 7 59.80 -27.59 -8.39
C ASN A 7 59.07 -27.91 -9.72
N ILE A 8 59.54 -27.64 -10.97
CA ILE A 8 60.69 -26.93 -11.65
C ILE A 8 60.31 -26.86 -13.19
N HIS A 9 60.78 -26.08 -14.20
CA HIS A 9 61.77 -25.02 -14.59
C HIS A 9 61.27 -24.43 -15.97
N ALA A 10 61.92 -23.61 -16.83
CA ALA A 10 62.89 -22.49 -16.84
C ALA A 10 63.04 -21.96 -18.32
N PHE A 11 64.18 -21.33 -18.71
CA PHE A 11 64.57 -20.84 -20.08
C PHE A 11 63.82 -19.58 -20.61
N LEU A 12 64.43 -18.57 -21.28
CA LEU A 12 65.85 -18.28 -21.62
C LEU A 12 66.09 -16.76 -21.96
N SER A 13 67.28 -16.21 -21.64
CA SER A 13 67.94 -14.98 -22.21
C SER A 13 67.25 -13.60 -22.12
N ALA A 14 67.92 -12.43 -22.12
CA ALA A 14 69.36 -12.10 -22.30
C ALA A 14 69.81 -10.89 -21.42
N ARG A 15 71.09 -10.50 -21.53
CA ARG A 15 71.79 -9.41 -20.81
C ARG A 15 71.42 -8.00 -21.36
N HIS A 16 71.63 -6.85 -20.70
CA HIS A 16 72.40 -6.36 -19.52
C HIS A 16 71.66 -5.07 -18.99
N ASN A 17 71.97 -4.32 -17.90
CA ASN A 17 73.08 -4.31 -16.94
C ASN A 17 72.73 -3.67 -15.55
N ALA A 18 73.69 -3.75 -14.62
CA ALA A 18 74.21 -2.77 -13.64
C ALA A 18 73.38 -1.53 -13.16
N HIS A 19 73.38 -1.17 -11.86
CA HIS A 19 74.02 -1.76 -10.67
C HIS A 19 73.42 -1.23 -9.33
N VAL A 20 73.25 -2.13 -8.33
CA VAL A 20 73.63 -2.01 -6.88
C VAL A 20 72.94 -0.95 -5.98
N TYR A 21 72.51 -1.17 -4.71
CA TYR A 21 72.22 -2.29 -3.75
C TYR A 21 71.08 -1.74 -2.82
N GLY A 22 70.19 -2.50 -2.16
CA GLY A 22 70.41 -3.30 -0.93
C GLY A 22 69.79 -2.65 0.34
N PRO A 23 68.70 -3.19 0.96
CA PRO A 23 67.96 -2.54 2.08
C PRO A 23 68.10 -3.23 3.47
N ILE A 24 67.82 -2.51 4.57
CA ILE A 24 67.83 -3.01 5.99
C ILE A 24 66.64 -2.42 6.80
N LEU A 25 66.26 -3.08 7.92
CA LEU A 25 65.09 -2.79 8.78
C LEU A 25 65.42 -1.88 10.02
N PRO A 26 64.89 -2.04 11.26
CA PRO A 26 64.17 -0.93 11.93
C PRO A 26 64.67 -0.58 13.36
N SER A 27 64.06 0.38 14.07
CA SER A 27 63.79 0.30 15.53
C SER A 27 63.07 1.54 16.13
N GLN A 28 62.69 1.41 17.40
CA GLN A 28 61.95 2.35 18.27
C GLN A 28 62.88 3.38 18.92
N HIS A 29 62.36 4.55 19.37
CA HIS A 29 62.19 4.82 20.83
C HIS A 29 61.46 6.15 21.18
N THR A 30 61.10 6.25 22.45
CA THR A 30 60.55 7.39 23.22
C THR A 30 61.50 8.62 23.25
N THR A 31 61.12 9.84 23.68
CA THR A 31 61.03 10.24 25.11
C THR A 31 60.70 11.74 25.33
N ARG A 32 59.90 12.06 26.37
CA ARG A 32 59.73 13.33 27.17
C ARG A 32 59.55 14.73 26.54
N VAL A 33 58.43 15.35 26.95
CA VAL A 33 58.29 16.60 27.75
C VAL A 33 59.29 17.76 27.51
N GLY A 34 58.74 18.93 27.17
CA GLY A 34 59.32 20.25 27.44
C GLY A 34 58.25 21.21 28.00
N VAL A 35 58.53 21.88 29.12
CA VAL A 35 57.64 22.89 29.73
C VAL A 35 58.24 24.28 29.50
N SER A 36 57.40 25.26 29.13
CA SER A 36 57.76 26.68 29.17
C SER A 36 56.63 27.51 29.79
N PHE A 37 57.02 28.45 30.65
CA PHE A 37 56.13 29.28 31.44
C PHE A 37 56.32 30.74 31.05
N LEU A 38 55.25 31.52 30.89
CA LEU A 38 55.36 32.97 30.96
C LEU A 38 54.11 33.60 31.59
N GLN A 39 54.33 34.66 32.37
CA GLN A 39 53.37 35.22 33.31
C GLN A 39 52.85 36.60 32.87
N ARG A 40 51.86 37.09 33.65
CA ARG A 40 51.37 38.47 33.82
C ARG A 40 50.10 38.79 33.00
N LYS A 41 49.14 39.58 33.51
CA LYS A 41 49.08 40.34 34.77
C LYS A 41 47.65 40.42 35.34
N LYS A 42 47.53 40.61 36.67
CA LYS A 42 46.25 40.77 37.40
C LYS A 42 45.54 42.10 37.07
N ARG A 43 44.20 42.12 37.22
CA ARG A 43 43.49 43.12 38.07
C ARG A 43 42.29 42.46 38.77
N ARG A 44 41.93 42.97 39.95
CA ARG A 44 40.78 42.54 40.80
C ARG A 44 39.76 43.68 40.87
N GLY A 45 38.51 43.35 41.16
CA GLY A 45 37.47 44.25 41.68
C GLY A 45 36.48 43.42 42.53
N SER A 46 35.96 43.98 43.63
CA SER A 46 35.21 43.19 44.63
C SER A 46 34.33 44.04 45.56
N GLY A 47 33.11 43.56 45.83
CA GLY A 47 32.13 44.04 46.82
C GLY A 47 30.81 43.27 46.59
N ILE A 48 30.10 42.61 47.51
CA ILE A 48 29.87 42.66 48.98
C ILE A 48 28.56 43.38 49.37
N ALA A 49 27.82 42.75 50.29
CA ALA A 49 26.66 43.20 51.10
C ALA A 49 25.23 42.76 50.68
N TYR A 50 24.47 42.41 51.73
CA TYR A 50 23.04 42.07 51.84
C TYR A 50 22.30 43.31 52.48
N PRO A 51 21.09 43.31 53.14
CA PRO A 51 20.19 42.19 53.53
C PRO A 51 18.64 42.43 53.61
N LEU A 52 17.94 41.35 54.05
CA LEU A 52 16.77 41.30 54.97
C LEU A 52 15.35 41.77 54.59
N HIS A 53 14.40 40.81 54.65
CA HIS A 53 13.18 40.73 55.51
C HIS A 53 12.54 39.31 55.23
N ILE A 54 12.16 38.41 56.15
CA ILE A 54 11.30 38.46 57.37
C ILE A 54 9.85 38.81 56.97
N SER A 55 8.79 37.99 57.14
CA SER A 55 8.44 37.01 58.21
C SER A 55 7.74 35.73 57.63
N GLN A 56 7.96 34.50 58.12
CA GLN A 56 7.34 33.75 59.25
C GLN A 56 6.09 32.86 58.95
N VAL A 57 6.18 31.62 59.48
CA VAL A 57 5.14 30.75 60.08
C VAL A 57 3.92 30.31 59.23
N GLY A 58 3.69 28.99 59.16
CA GLY A 58 2.59 28.37 58.41
C GLY A 58 2.23 26.90 58.72
N LEU A 59 2.76 26.33 59.81
CA LEU A 59 2.37 25.07 60.47
C LEU A 59 2.46 23.72 59.71
N VAL A 60 2.68 22.64 60.48
CA VAL A 60 2.73 21.22 60.05
C VAL A 60 1.70 20.39 60.82
N LEU A 61 0.98 19.53 60.11
CA LEU A 61 0.29 18.30 60.58
C LEU A 61 0.12 17.42 59.31
N GLN A 62 0.77 16.26 59.11
CA GLN A 62 0.57 14.95 59.77
C GLN A 62 -0.91 14.55 59.93
N ARG A 63 -1.41 13.32 59.67
CA ARG A 63 -0.94 11.99 59.18
C ARG A 63 -2.24 11.08 59.14
N PRO A 64 -2.24 9.75 58.92
CA PRO A 64 -1.52 8.87 58.00
C PRO A 64 -2.49 7.89 57.24
N SER A 65 -1.96 6.75 56.75
CA SER A 65 -2.53 5.73 55.84
C SER A 65 -3.43 4.61 56.44
N GLY A 66 -4.18 3.91 55.58
CA GLY A 66 -4.74 2.53 55.74
C GLY A 66 -5.53 2.12 54.46
N LEU A 67 -5.37 0.97 53.79
CA LEU A 67 -5.54 -0.47 54.14
C LEU A 67 -7.00 -0.84 54.48
N GLY A 68 -7.70 -1.80 53.82
CA GLY A 68 -7.40 -2.63 52.64
C GLY A 68 -8.47 -3.75 52.37
N LEU A 69 -8.25 -4.61 51.36
CA LEU A 69 -8.81 -5.98 51.15
C LEU A 69 -10.31 -6.25 50.72
N ALA A 70 -10.46 -6.97 49.60
CA ALA A 70 -11.17 -8.28 49.41
C ALA A 70 -12.73 -8.48 49.29
N VAL A 71 -13.21 -8.48 48.03
CA VAL A 71 -14.18 -9.45 47.38
C VAL A 71 -15.68 -9.53 47.92
N PRO A 72 -16.63 -10.43 47.46
CA PRO A 72 -17.94 -9.97 46.94
C PRO A 72 -19.23 -10.63 47.54
N VAL A 73 -20.45 -10.28 47.06
CA VAL A 73 -21.62 -11.20 46.82
C VAL A 73 -22.84 -10.51 46.10
N ARG A 74 -23.92 -11.27 45.84
CA ARG A 74 -24.98 -11.17 44.80
C ARG A 74 -26.20 -10.23 45.05
N LEU A 75 -26.91 -9.98 43.92
CA LEU A 75 -28.37 -9.77 43.65
C LEU A 75 -29.38 -10.44 44.63
N PRO A 76 -30.73 -10.12 44.67
CA PRO A 76 -31.62 -9.67 43.55
C PRO A 76 -32.83 -8.72 43.88
N GLY A 77 -33.74 -8.40 42.92
CA GLY A 77 -35.13 -7.98 43.28
C GLY A 77 -36.11 -7.27 42.28
N ARG A 78 -36.87 -8.04 41.46
CA ARG A 78 -38.30 -7.83 41.02
C ARG A 78 -38.78 -6.61 40.15
N ARG A 79 -40.05 -6.72 39.69
CA ARG A 79 -40.96 -5.91 38.80
C ARG A 79 -42.36 -5.79 39.52
N PRO A 80 -43.53 -5.22 39.02
CA PRO A 80 -43.99 -4.89 37.64
C PRO A 80 -44.97 -3.66 37.45
N ALA A 81 -45.73 -3.61 36.32
CA ALA A 81 -47.00 -2.85 36.04
C ALA A 81 -46.92 -1.37 35.52
N LEU A 82 -47.91 -0.62 34.96
CA LEU A 82 -49.15 -0.72 34.09
C LEU A 82 -49.65 0.77 33.79
N LEU A 83 -50.66 1.25 33.00
CA LEU A 83 -51.55 0.82 31.87
C LEU A 83 -52.40 2.00 31.25
N ARG A 84 -52.52 2.15 29.89
CA ARG A 84 -53.58 2.87 29.08
C ARG A 84 -53.80 4.42 29.25
N ALA A 85 -54.48 5.21 28.38
CA ALA A 85 -54.83 5.17 26.92
C ALA A 85 -55.56 6.46 26.34
N LEU A 86 -55.53 6.66 25.00
CA LEU A 86 -56.50 7.39 24.09
C LEU A 86 -56.60 8.96 24.11
N LEU A 87 -57.16 9.73 23.12
CA LEU A 87 -58.13 9.51 22.00
C LEU A 87 -58.13 10.63 20.86
N ARG A 88 -58.40 10.28 19.55
CA ARG A 88 -58.84 11.14 18.36
C ARG A 88 -57.90 12.28 17.86
N LEU A 89 -58.06 13.09 16.76
CA LEU A 89 -58.93 13.35 15.54
C LEU A 89 -58.07 14.21 14.51
N GLY A 90 -58.35 14.60 13.24
CA GLY A 90 -59.29 14.22 12.13
C GLY A 90 -59.58 15.31 11.04
N HIS A 91 -59.72 14.93 9.73
CA HIS A 91 -60.21 15.70 8.52
C HIS A 91 -59.33 16.87 7.94
N SER A 92 -59.31 17.28 6.64
CA SER A 92 -59.98 16.83 5.37
C SER A 92 -59.23 17.23 4.04
N ARG A 93 -59.79 16.88 2.85
CA ARG A 93 -59.31 17.00 1.42
C ARG A 93 -59.74 18.34 0.70
N PRO A 94 -59.59 18.63 -0.64
CA PRO A 94 -59.27 17.83 -1.88
C PRO A 94 -58.20 18.40 -2.89
N LEU A 95 -57.53 17.60 -3.77
CA LEU A 95 -57.75 17.24 -5.23
C LEU A 95 -57.66 18.41 -6.26
N LEU A 96 -57.21 18.33 -7.54
CA LEU A 96 -56.74 17.25 -8.49
C LEU A 96 -55.51 17.77 -9.34
N SER A 97 -55.14 17.56 -10.64
CA SER A 97 -55.66 16.92 -11.89
C SER A 97 -54.52 16.40 -12.85
N ARG A 98 -54.70 16.38 -14.20
CA ARG A 98 -53.84 15.93 -15.36
C ARG A 98 -54.47 16.47 -16.71
N PRO A 99 -54.00 16.27 -18.00
CA PRO A 99 -53.01 15.32 -18.58
C PRO A 99 -52.11 15.84 -19.78
N LEU A 100 -51.49 14.90 -20.54
CA LEU A 100 -50.98 14.93 -21.95
C LEU A 100 -49.56 15.46 -22.31
N ALA A 101 -49.09 15.04 -23.51
CA ALA A 101 -47.73 15.11 -24.10
C ALA A 101 -47.81 14.82 -25.63
N PRO A 102 -46.74 14.85 -26.48
CA PRO A 102 -45.30 15.11 -26.26
C PRO A 102 -44.84 16.39 -27.05
N PRO A 103 -43.86 16.51 -28.00
CA PRO A 103 -42.86 15.62 -28.64
C PRO A 103 -41.37 16.05 -28.43
N LEU A 104 -40.60 16.29 -29.51
CA LEU A 104 -39.13 16.46 -29.68
C LEU A 104 -38.86 17.22 -31.01
N PRO A 105 -37.62 17.57 -31.47
CA PRO A 105 -36.27 17.51 -30.85
C PRO A 105 -35.43 18.82 -30.96
N LEU A 106 -34.25 18.89 -30.28
CA LEU A 106 -32.89 19.18 -30.85
C LEU A 106 -31.84 19.56 -29.77
N ARG A 107 -30.55 19.50 -30.14
CA ARG A 107 -29.32 19.82 -29.35
C ARG A 107 -28.60 21.05 -29.98
N PRO A 108 -27.50 21.64 -29.43
CA PRO A 108 -26.76 21.38 -28.17
C PRO A 108 -26.57 22.64 -27.27
N ALA A 109 -25.74 22.53 -26.21
CA ALA A 109 -25.33 23.63 -25.31
C ALA A 109 -24.09 24.43 -25.81
N PRO A 110 -23.67 25.55 -25.17
CA PRO A 110 -22.76 25.44 -24.00
C PRO A 110 -22.77 26.56 -22.90
N ALA A 111 -22.29 26.18 -21.71
CA ALA A 111 -21.45 26.94 -20.73
C ALA A 111 -21.90 28.22 -19.95
N ALA A 112 -21.61 28.16 -18.63
CA ALA A 112 -21.18 29.22 -17.67
C ALA A 112 -22.17 30.30 -17.11
N GLY A 113 -22.12 30.55 -15.78
CA GLY A 113 -22.70 31.77 -15.15
C GLY A 113 -23.05 31.74 -13.63
N LEU A 114 -22.18 32.33 -12.79
CA LEU A 114 -22.38 33.01 -11.47
C LEU A 114 -23.42 32.57 -10.38
N LEU A 115 -22.89 32.06 -9.25
CA LEU A 115 -22.89 32.60 -7.86
C LEU A 115 -24.17 33.12 -7.09
N LEU A 116 -24.47 32.43 -5.97
CA LEU A 116 -24.87 32.95 -4.60
C LEU A 116 -26.24 33.64 -4.40
N PRO A 117 -26.76 33.91 -3.15
CA PRO A 117 -26.20 33.70 -1.78
C PRO A 117 -27.14 33.07 -0.67
N CYS A 118 -26.55 32.61 0.45
CA CYS A 118 -27.06 32.51 1.86
C CYS A 118 -28.40 31.74 2.18
N THR A 119 -28.71 31.21 3.39
CA THR A 119 -28.39 31.58 4.79
C THR A 119 -28.39 30.39 5.82
N LEU A 120 -27.63 30.57 6.91
CA LEU A 120 -27.87 30.19 8.34
C LEU A 120 -28.02 28.72 8.89
N ARG A 121 -27.60 28.60 10.16
CA ARG A 121 -27.19 27.47 11.05
C ARG A 121 -28.17 27.36 12.28
N PRO A 122 -27.94 26.58 13.39
CA PRO A 122 -27.49 25.17 13.61
C PRO A 122 -28.08 24.41 14.89
N ARG A 123 -27.54 23.22 15.24
CA ARG A 123 -27.31 22.64 16.63
C ARG A 123 -28.51 22.08 17.47
N PRO A 124 -28.31 21.37 18.64
CA PRO A 124 -27.21 20.47 19.11
C PRO A 124 -27.73 19.07 19.68
N PRO A 125 -27.28 18.44 20.81
CA PRO A 125 -26.54 17.16 20.76
C PRO A 125 -27.04 16.02 21.69
N GLY A 126 -26.29 14.89 21.77
CA GLY A 126 -26.43 13.81 22.76
C GLY A 126 -25.06 13.25 23.21
N SER A 127 -24.98 12.60 24.38
CA SER A 127 -23.70 12.40 25.12
C SER A 127 -23.43 10.97 25.62
N SER A 128 -22.15 10.67 25.88
CA SER A 128 -21.66 9.52 26.67
C SER A 128 -20.21 9.79 27.15
N PRO A 129 -19.69 9.09 28.17
CA PRO A 129 -18.83 9.74 29.18
C PRO A 129 -17.33 9.71 28.91
N ALA A 130 -16.60 10.61 29.58
CA ALA A 130 -15.16 10.73 29.57
C ALA A 130 -14.53 10.39 30.95
N CYS A 131 -13.35 9.78 30.94
CA CYS A 131 -12.45 9.79 32.09
C CYS A 131 -11.62 11.10 32.08
N PRO A 132 -11.18 11.60 33.25
CA PRO A 132 -10.39 12.83 33.32
C PRO A 132 -8.94 12.61 32.85
N PRO A 133 -8.38 13.47 31.97
CA PRO A 133 -6.96 13.40 31.60
C PRO A 133 -6.07 13.97 32.71
N HIS A 134 -4.93 13.32 32.96
CA HIS A 134 -3.85 13.92 33.76
C HIS A 134 -3.11 14.97 32.91
N PRO A 135 -2.68 16.12 33.49
CA PRO A 135 -1.98 17.15 32.74
C PRO A 135 -0.57 16.69 32.32
N TRP A 136 -0.26 16.94 31.04
CA TRP A 136 1.02 16.63 30.39
C TRP A 136 2.07 17.70 30.66
N THR A 137 3.35 17.33 30.70
CA THR A 137 4.48 18.27 30.73
C THR A 137 5.30 18.23 29.44
N LEU A 138 5.46 19.40 28.81
CA LEU A 138 6.17 19.63 27.55
C LEU A 138 7.45 20.47 27.79
N LEU A 139 8.50 20.13 27.05
CA LEU A 139 9.72 20.93 26.93
C LEU A 139 9.96 21.34 25.47
N GLN A 140 10.05 22.66 25.22
CA GLN A 140 10.10 23.22 23.87
C GLN A 140 11.03 24.45 23.76
N VAL A 141 11.75 24.56 22.63
CA VAL A 141 12.82 25.56 22.42
C VAL A 141 12.55 26.58 21.28
N PRO A 142 12.03 27.79 21.54
CA PRO A 142 12.05 28.95 20.60
C PRO A 142 13.41 29.70 20.44
N PRO A 143 13.50 30.57 19.40
CA PRO A 143 14.45 31.70 19.35
C PRO A 143 13.80 33.13 19.15
N LEU A 144 14.62 34.14 18.81
CA LEU A 144 14.63 35.53 19.36
C LEU A 144 14.08 36.81 18.68
N VAL A 145 14.19 37.93 19.42
CA VAL A 145 13.86 39.37 19.16
C VAL A 145 14.87 40.35 19.85
N PRO A 146 14.94 41.68 19.53
CA PRO A 146 16.26 42.34 19.27
C PRO A 146 16.60 43.67 20.00
N GLY A 147 17.82 44.18 19.75
CA GLY A 147 18.25 45.59 19.91
C GLY A 147 18.51 46.30 18.56
N SER A 148 18.86 47.61 18.57
CA SER A 148 18.79 48.51 17.40
C SER A 148 20.09 49.27 17.06
N PHE A 149 20.36 49.54 15.77
CA PHE A 149 20.93 50.81 15.26
C PHE A 149 20.78 50.94 13.71
N SER A 150 21.23 52.07 13.14
CA SER A 150 20.95 52.54 11.76
C SER A 150 21.99 52.13 10.69
N PRO A 151 21.64 52.17 9.38
CA PRO A 151 22.53 51.75 8.29
C PRO A 151 23.39 52.89 7.72
N ALA A 152 24.52 52.51 7.10
CA ALA A 152 25.31 53.35 6.19
C ALA A 152 25.35 52.74 4.78
N SER A 153 25.62 53.56 3.76
CA SER A 153 25.45 53.19 2.34
C SER A 153 26.75 53.20 1.54
N SER A 154 26.95 52.20 0.67
CA SER A 154 27.80 52.33 -0.51
C SER A 154 27.49 51.27 -1.58
N ASN A 155 27.54 51.67 -2.85
CA ASN A 155 27.48 50.81 -4.04
C ASN A 155 28.22 51.54 -5.17
N PRO A 156 29.14 50.88 -5.89
CA PRO A 156 29.10 51.03 -7.35
C PRO A 156 29.47 49.75 -8.16
N ARG A 157 28.73 49.53 -9.25
CA ARG A 157 29.17 49.43 -10.68
C ARG A 157 30.58 48.84 -10.97
N LEU A 158 30.89 48.10 -12.04
CA LEU A 158 30.26 47.48 -13.22
C LEU A 158 31.45 46.95 -14.08
N ALA A 159 31.33 45.84 -14.81
CA ALA A 159 32.20 45.51 -15.95
C ALA A 159 31.52 44.57 -16.98
N LYS A 160 32.09 44.40 -18.18
CA LYS A 160 31.45 43.84 -19.40
C LYS A 160 32.40 42.86 -20.17
N VAL A 161 31.95 42.37 -21.35
CA VAL A 161 32.51 41.36 -22.31
C VAL A 161 31.74 40.03 -22.21
N ARG A 162 31.25 39.35 -23.27
CA ARG A 162 31.00 39.60 -24.73
C ARG A 162 29.71 38.79 -25.10
N GLY A 163 29.12 38.75 -26.31
CA GLY A 163 29.44 39.24 -27.66
C GLY A 163 28.18 39.17 -28.56
N SER A 164 28.29 38.83 -29.85
CA SER A 164 27.15 38.61 -30.79
C SER A 164 27.58 37.77 -32.03
N PRO A 165 26.66 37.36 -32.95
CA PRO A 165 26.29 38.24 -34.08
C PRO A 165 24.83 38.16 -34.64
N ARG A 166 24.38 39.29 -35.20
CA ARG A 166 23.42 39.58 -36.30
C ARG A 166 22.30 38.59 -36.73
N ALA A 167 21.07 39.12 -36.89
CA ALA A 167 20.41 39.32 -38.20
C ALA A 167 19.22 40.32 -38.16
N THR A 168 19.07 41.10 -39.26
CA THR A 168 17.89 41.80 -39.87
C THR A 168 16.74 42.46 -39.05
N GLU A 169 16.55 43.75 -39.36
CA GLU A 169 15.32 44.54 -39.63
C GLU A 169 13.97 43.81 -39.90
N ARG A 170 12.76 44.42 -39.81
CA ARG A 170 12.24 45.76 -39.40
C ARG A 170 10.69 45.70 -39.41
N VAL A 171 9.97 46.45 -38.55
CA VAL A 171 8.60 47.04 -38.75
C VAL A 171 8.23 47.90 -37.52
N GLU A 172 7.27 48.82 -37.65
CA GLU A 172 7.07 49.98 -36.75
C GLU A 172 5.80 49.93 -35.85
N ASN A 173 5.80 50.82 -34.85
CA ASN A 173 4.65 51.52 -34.24
C ASN A 173 3.45 50.75 -33.65
N SER A 174 3.32 50.81 -32.32
CA SER A 174 2.22 51.56 -31.68
C SER A 174 2.50 51.77 -30.18
N ALA A 175 1.92 52.83 -29.59
CA ALA A 175 2.12 53.20 -28.19
C ALA A 175 0.79 53.25 -27.41
N PRO A 176 0.77 52.84 -26.13
CA PRO A 176 -0.23 53.29 -25.17
C PRO A 176 0.39 54.11 -24.00
N PRO A 177 -0.39 54.99 -23.32
CA PRO A 177 0.17 56.05 -22.47
C PRO A 177 0.03 55.84 -20.94
N ASN A 178 0.62 56.79 -20.21
CA ASN A 178 0.31 57.24 -18.84
C ASN A 178 0.50 56.27 -17.64
N SER A 179 1.45 56.66 -16.79
CA SER A 179 1.58 56.21 -15.40
C SER A 179 0.77 57.09 -14.43
N PRO A 180 0.36 56.56 -13.27
CA PRO A 180 -0.07 57.39 -12.14
C PRO A 180 0.69 57.13 -10.82
N ALA A 181 0.90 58.23 -10.09
CA ALA A 181 1.04 58.37 -8.62
C ALA A 181 1.94 57.39 -7.82
N ARG A 182 3.06 57.93 -7.31
CA ARG A 182 3.80 57.38 -6.15
C ARG A 182 3.06 57.72 -4.84
N ALA A 183 2.47 56.75 -4.17
CA ALA A 183 1.91 56.92 -2.83
C ALA A 183 2.99 56.68 -1.74
N SER A 184 3.11 57.60 -0.77
CA SER A 184 4.09 57.54 0.32
C SER A 184 3.61 56.65 1.47
N ALA A 185 3.73 55.33 1.30
CA ALA A 185 3.36 54.35 2.32
C ALA A 185 4.17 54.57 3.63
N SER A 186 3.48 54.93 4.71
CA SER A 186 4.11 55.11 6.03
C SER A 186 4.67 53.79 6.54
N ARG A 187 5.97 53.78 6.87
CA ARG A 187 6.73 52.57 7.23
C ARG A 187 6.41 52.10 8.65
N ARG A 188 5.17 51.62 8.88
CA ARG A 188 4.80 50.88 10.10
C ARG A 188 5.86 49.81 10.36
N ARG A 189 6.39 49.77 11.59
CA ARG A 189 7.24 48.66 12.06
C ARG A 189 6.37 47.39 12.11
N ARG A 190 6.26 46.65 11.00
CA ARG A 190 5.60 45.33 10.98
C ARG A 190 6.29 44.42 11.99
N ALA A 191 5.50 43.65 12.74
CA ALA A 191 6.04 42.64 13.64
C ALA A 191 6.80 41.59 12.83
N SER A 192 7.90 41.06 13.36
CA SER A 192 8.61 39.94 12.72
C SER A 192 7.68 38.72 12.61
N PRO A 193 7.77 37.93 11.52
CA PRO A 193 6.93 36.74 11.37
C PRO A 193 7.15 35.77 12.54
N PRO A 194 6.10 35.04 12.98
CA PRO A 194 6.19 34.10 14.08
C PRO A 194 7.20 32.98 13.81
N ARG A 195 7.50 32.20 14.85
CA ARG A 195 8.50 31.14 14.82
C ARG A 195 7.85 29.81 15.19
N LEU A 196 8.27 28.72 14.54
CA LEU A 196 7.83 27.34 14.81
C LEU A 196 7.84 27.02 16.32
N GLY A 197 8.98 27.28 16.99
CA GLY A 197 9.15 27.11 18.44
C GLY A 197 8.24 27.96 19.34
N ARG A 198 7.58 29.00 18.83
CA ARG A 198 6.49 29.71 19.54
C ARG A 198 5.12 29.13 19.17
N ALA A 199 4.90 28.81 17.90
CA ALA A 199 3.62 28.31 17.40
C ALA A 199 3.19 27.01 18.10
N TYR A 200 4.09 26.02 18.25
CA TYR A 200 3.71 24.78 18.95
C TYR A 200 3.51 25.02 20.45
N ALA A 201 4.30 25.89 21.10
CA ALA A 201 4.20 26.16 22.54
C ALA A 201 2.84 26.76 22.91
N LEU A 202 2.33 27.68 22.09
CA LEU A 202 0.98 28.23 22.22
C LEU A 202 -0.08 27.13 21.99
N ALA A 203 0.05 26.35 20.91
CA ALA A 203 -0.93 25.34 20.52
C ALA A 203 -1.03 24.16 21.53
N PHE A 204 0.07 23.77 22.18
CA PHE A 204 0.08 22.79 23.25
C PHE A 204 -0.53 23.36 24.55
N ALA A 205 -0.19 24.60 24.93
CA ALA A 205 -0.72 25.23 26.14
C ALA A 205 -2.25 25.52 26.03
N GLU A 206 -2.72 25.90 24.84
CA GLU A 206 -4.14 26.05 24.50
C GLU A 206 -4.93 24.74 24.66
N ARG A 207 -4.24 23.60 24.65
CA ARG A 207 -4.80 22.25 24.86
C ARG A 207 -4.50 21.68 26.25
N GLY A 208 -4.11 22.54 27.21
CA GLY A 208 -3.95 22.18 28.62
C GLY A 208 -2.59 21.57 29.01
N ALA A 209 -1.59 21.56 28.11
CA ALA A 209 -0.24 21.14 28.48
C ALA A 209 0.44 22.15 29.43
N LEU A 210 1.27 21.64 30.33
CA LEU A 210 2.20 22.40 31.16
C LEU A 210 3.50 22.61 30.37
N VAL A 211 3.79 23.84 29.96
CA VAL A 211 4.84 24.10 28.95
C VAL A 211 6.07 24.77 29.56
N VAL A 212 7.23 24.12 29.46
CA VAL A 212 8.53 24.79 29.62
C VAL A 212 8.95 25.38 28.27
N VAL A 213 9.15 26.70 28.25
CA VAL A 213 9.60 27.46 27.09
C VAL A 213 11.08 27.83 27.28
N ASN A 214 11.97 27.15 26.57
CA ASN A 214 13.41 27.39 26.62
C ASN A 214 13.86 28.33 25.48
N ASP A 215 14.58 29.41 25.79
CA ASP A 215 15.24 30.24 24.78
C ASP A 215 16.58 30.74 25.32
N LEU A 216 17.67 30.44 24.62
CA LEU A 216 19.02 30.88 25.02
C LEU A 216 19.14 32.41 25.00
N GLY A 217 18.47 33.09 24.08
CA GLY A 217 18.41 34.53 24.06
C GLY A 217 19.43 35.31 23.20
N GLY A 218 20.08 34.69 22.20
CA GLY A 218 21.00 35.34 21.26
C GLY A 218 20.41 35.80 19.91
N ASP A 219 21.00 35.36 18.80
CA ASP A 219 20.51 35.64 17.44
C ASP A 219 20.45 34.37 16.57
N PHE A 220 20.00 34.50 15.31
CA PHE A 220 19.86 33.34 14.41
C PHE A 220 21.21 32.81 13.87
N LYS A 221 22.34 33.42 14.25
CA LYS A 221 23.71 32.96 13.96
C LYS A 221 24.42 32.40 15.20
N GLY A 222 23.73 32.34 16.34
CA GLY A 222 24.26 31.80 17.61
C GLY A 222 24.99 32.82 18.49
N VAL A 223 24.76 34.12 18.33
CA VAL A 223 25.45 35.16 19.12
C VAL A 223 24.53 35.81 20.15
N GLY A 224 24.88 35.74 21.44
CA GLY A 224 24.22 36.44 22.55
C GLY A 224 23.38 35.56 23.50
N LYS A 225 22.83 36.16 24.56
CA LYS A 225 21.98 35.54 25.60
C LYS A 225 21.04 36.58 26.24
N GLY A 226 19.84 36.17 26.67
CA GLY A 226 18.85 37.04 27.34
C GLY A 226 17.45 36.41 27.53
N SER A 227 16.79 36.67 28.66
CA SER A 227 15.53 36.00 29.03
C SER A 227 14.30 36.38 28.18
N LEU A 228 14.28 37.64 27.69
CA LEU A 228 13.12 38.33 27.10
C LEU A 228 12.42 37.63 25.93
N ALA A 229 13.04 36.61 25.32
CA ALA A 229 12.44 35.83 24.25
C ALA A 229 11.56 34.69 24.78
N ALA A 230 12.01 33.95 25.81
CA ALA A 230 11.18 32.97 26.51
C ALA A 230 10.08 33.66 27.33
N ASP A 231 10.43 34.73 28.06
CA ASP A 231 9.52 35.46 28.96
C ASP A 231 8.22 35.86 28.24
N LYS A 232 8.33 36.49 27.07
CA LYS A 232 7.18 36.99 26.29
C LYS A 232 6.25 35.88 25.81
N VAL A 233 6.78 34.68 25.52
CA VAL A 233 5.96 33.53 25.12
C VAL A 233 5.27 32.91 26.33
N VAL A 234 5.95 32.87 27.48
CA VAL A 234 5.34 32.43 28.76
C VAL A 234 4.25 33.40 29.22
N GLU A 235 4.47 34.71 29.11
CA GLU A 235 3.43 35.74 29.32
C GLU A 235 2.25 35.58 28.36
N GLU A 236 2.50 35.33 27.06
CA GLU A 236 1.44 35.12 26.08
C GLU A 236 0.61 33.86 26.38
N ILE A 237 1.26 32.76 26.79
CA ILE A 237 0.59 31.54 27.23
C ILE A 237 -0.27 31.81 28.47
N ARG A 238 0.29 32.45 29.50
CA ARG A 238 -0.43 32.79 30.75
C ARG A 238 -1.63 33.70 30.49
N ARG A 239 -1.49 34.68 29.58
CA ARG A 239 -2.57 35.58 29.15
C ARG A 239 -3.70 34.87 28.39
N ARG A 240 -3.41 33.72 27.78
CA ARG A 240 -4.39 32.80 27.16
C ARG A 240 -4.94 31.75 28.14
N GLY A 241 -4.62 31.83 29.43
CA GLY A 241 -5.05 30.89 30.47
C GLY A 241 -4.23 29.60 30.57
N GLY A 242 -3.19 29.42 29.74
CA GLY A 242 -2.31 28.27 29.79
C GLY A 242 -1.25 28.35 30.89
N LYS A 243 -0.65 27.21 31.26
CA LYS A 243 0.40 27.13 32.29
C LYS A 243 1.77 26.96 31.65
N ALA A 244 2.67 27.91 31.92
CA ALA A 244 4.05 27.85 31.41
C ALA A 244 5.09 28.47 32.36
N VAL A 245 6.33 28.03 32.18
CA VAL A 245 7.56 28.52 32.83
C VAL A 245 8.67 28.70 31.79
N ALA A 246 9.61 29.60 32.02
CA ALA A 246 10.72 29.86 31.12
C ALA A 246 11.97 29.06 31.52
N SER A 247 12.83 28.77 30.54
CA SER A 247 14.20 28.27 30.72
C SER A 247 15.13 29.09 29.83
N TYR A 248 16.36 29.35 30.29
CA TYR A 248 17.30 30.26 29.61
C TYR A 248 18.65 29.60 29.28
N ASP A 249 18.75 28.27 29.37
CA ASP A 249 19.96 27.51 29.11
C ASP A 249 20.10 27.14 27.63
N SER A 250 21.34 26.96 27.16
CA SER A 250 21.57 26.38 25.83
C SER A 250 21.12 24.92 25.81
N VAL A 251 20.69 24.41 24.66
CA VAL A 251 20.49 22.97 24.46
C VAL A 251 21.78 22.16 24.61
N GLU A 252 22.95 22.81 24.47
CA GLU A 252 24.26 22.25 24.85
C GLU A 252 24.39 21.94 26.35
N GLU A 253 23.47 22.45 27.17
CA GLU A 253 23.35 22.23 28.61
C GLU A 253 22.00 21.53 28.94
N GLY A 254 21.52 20.67 28.02
CA GLY A 254 20.16 20.10 28.01
C GLY A 254 19.66 19.44 29.30
N GLU A 255 20.55 19.03 30.20
CA GLU A 255 20.23 18.58 31.55
C GLU A 255 19.47 19.65 32.36
N LYS A 256 19.90 20.92 32.30
CA LYS A 256 19.25 22.06 32.98
C LYS A 256 17.89 22.40 32.34
N VAL A 257 17.83 22.24 31.03
CA VAL A 257 16.61 22.44 30.23
C VAL A 257 15.54 21.43 30.66
N VAL A 258 15.90 20.14 30.83
CA VAL A 258 15.00 19.12 31.40
C VAL A 258 14.73 19.32 32.89
N LYS A 259 15.74 19.68 33.70
CA LYS A 259 15.55 19.97 35.13
C LYS A 259 14.48 21.03 35.37
N THR A 260 14.37 22.04 34.50
CA THR A 260 13.33 23.07 34.59
C THR A 260 11.91 22.47 34.54
N ALA A 261 11.68 21.40 33.76
CA ALA A 261 10.39 20.70 33.72
C ALA A 261 10.13 19.90 35.01
N LEU A 262 11.17 19.22 35.52
CA LEU A 262 11.10 18.43 36.74
C LEU A 262 10.85 19.31 37.97
N ASP A 263 11.55 20.45 38.07
CA ASP A 263 11.40 21.40 39.18
C ASP A 263 10.03 22.09 39.19
N ALA A 264 9.48 22.44 38.02
CA ALA A 264 8.24 23.20 37.92
C ALA A 264 6.97 22.32 37.89
N PHE A 265 7.05 21.09 37.34
CA PHE A 265 5.89 20.25 37.05
C PHE A 265 6.08 18.76 37.43
N GLY A 266 7.23 18.37 37.97
CA GLY A 266 7.49 17.02 38.51
C GLY A 266 7.72 15.91 37.48
N ARG A 267 7.51 16.15 36.19
CA ARG A 267 7.61 15.14 35.12
C ARG A 267 8.04 15.74 33.77
N ILE A 268 8.25 14.88 32.78
CA ILE A 268 8.48 15.26 31.38
C ILE A 268 7.91 14.19 30.45
N ASP A 269 7.04 14.58 29.53
CA ASP A 269 6.28 13.65 28.65
C ASP A 269 6.56 13.87 27.17
N VAL A 270 6.80 15.13 26.79
CA VAL A 270 7.00 15.54 25.39
C VAL A 270 8.23 16.43 25.26
N VAL A 271 9.10 16.12 24.30
CA VAL A 271 10.30 16.92 23.96
C VAL A 271 10.26 17.28 22.48
N VAL A 272 10.26 18.57 22.17
CA VAL A 272 10.28 19.07 20.79
C VAL A 272 11.61 19.79 20.52
N ASN A 273 12.55 19.05 19.91
CA ASN A 273 13.88 19.54 19.55
C ASN A 273 13.78 20.45 18.31
N ASN A 274 13.43 21.72 18.55
CA ASN A 274 13.25 22.78 17.56
C ASN A 274 14.43 23.78 17.50
N ALA A 275 15.36 23.74 18.47
CA ALA A 275 16.48 24.66 18.57
C ALA A 275 17.31 24.74 17.27
N GLY A 276 17.76 25.94 16.89
CA GLY A 276 18.51 26.08 15.65
C GLY A 276 18.97 27.49 15.29
N ILE A 277 20.07 27.51 14.55
CA ILE A 277 20.78 28.68 13.99
C ILE A 277 21.28 28.37 12.57
N LEU A 278 21.75 29.38 11.82
CA LEU A 278 22.35 29.25 10.49
C LEU A 278 23.74 29.91 10.42
N ARG A 279 24.66 29.26 9.70
CA ARG A 279 26.01 29.72 9.34
C ARG A 279 26.29 29.34 7.88
N ASP A 280 25.51 29.91 6.96
CA ASP A 280 25.52 29.53 5.55
C ASP A 280 26.80 30.01 4.84
N ARG A 281 27.51 29.07 4.21
CA ARG A 281 28.81 29.24 3.53
C ARG A 281 28.96 28.21 2.42
N SER A 282 29.54 28.61 1.28
CA SER A 282 30.07 27.63 0.32
C SER A 282 31.12 26.73 1.01
N PHE A 283 31.23 25.46 0.61
CA PHE A 283 31.95 24.43 1.37
C PHE A 283 33.36 24.85 1.82
N ALA A 284 34.20 25.33 0.89
CA ALA A 284 35.57 25.81 1.18
C ALA A 284 35.64 27.17 1.93
N ARG A 285 34.52 27.67 2.46
CA ARG A 285 34.41 28.88 3.29
C ARG A 285 33.65 28.62 4.60
N ILE A 286 33.31 27.36 4.91
CA ILE A 286 32.90 26.96 6.26
C ILE A 286 34.17 26.98 7.12
N SER A 287 34.19 27.80 8.17
CA SER A 287 35.22 27.71 9.21
C SER A 287 34.91 26.59 10.20
N ASP A 288 35.90 26.18 10.98
CA ASP A 288 35.69 25.21 12.06
C ASP A 288 34.58 25.67 13.01
N GLU A 289 34.53 26.96 13.36
CA GLU A 289 33.44 27.53 14.17
C GLU A 289 32.07 27.45 13.47
N ASP A 290 31.98 27.77 12.17
CA ASP A 290 30.74 27.69 11.38
C ASP A 290 30.24 26.24 11.25
N TRP A 291 31.14 25.24 11.31
CA TRP A 291 30.80 23.81 11.38
C TRP A 291 30.36 23.39 12.79
N ASP A 292 31.17 23.73 13.79
CA ASP A 292 31.04 23.31 15.18
C ASP A 292 29.77 23.83 15.83
N ILE A 293 29.48 25.13 15.68
CA ILE A 293 28.34 25.75 16.36
C ILE A 293 27.02 25.17 15.84
N ILE A 294 26.97 24.81 14.56
CA ILE A 294 25.84 24.14 13.93
C ILE A 294 25.67 22.72 14.49
N HIS A 295 26.75 21.92 14.58
CA HIS A 295 26.67 20.57 15.13
C HIS A 295 26.39 20.54 16.64
N ARG A 296 26.94 21.49 17.41
CA ARG A 296 26.67 21.62 18.85
C ARG A 296 25.22 22.00 19.13
N VAL A 297 24.67 23.03 18.47
CA VAL A 297 23.30 23.48 18.73
C VAL A 297 22.26 22.50 18.18
N HIS A 298 22.39 22.05 16.92
CA HIS A 298 21.37 21.19 16.31
C HIS A 298 21.48 19.75 16.78
N LEU A 299 22.59 19.07 16.51
CA LEU A 299 22.70 17.62 16.69
C LEU A 299 23.03 17.24 18.14
N ARG A 300 24.11 17.79 18.71
CA ARG A 300 24.54 17.49 20.08
C ARG A 300 23.51 17.99 21.11
N GLY A 301 22.96 19.20 20.92
CA GLY A 301 21.93 19.77 21.79
C GLY A 301 20.67 18.91 21.86
N SER A 302 20.14 18.49 20.70
CA SER A 302 18.98 17.58 20.64
C SER A 302 19.26 16.23 21.31
N PHE A 303 20.47 15.67 21.12
CA PHE A 303 20.93 14.49 21.85
C PHE A 303 20.94 14.71 23.36
N GLN A 304 21.50 15.82 23.85
CA GLN A 304 21.63 16.10 25.29
C GLN A 304 20.27 16.32 25.98
N VAL A 305 19.38 17.12 25.40
CA VAL A 305 18.02 17.34 25.92
C VAL A 305 17.23 16.03 25.93
N THR A 306 17.29 15.25 24.84
CA THR A 306 16.54 13.99 24.74
C THR A 306 17.09 12.94 25.72
N ARG A 307 18.43 12.83 25.85
CA ARG A 307 19.10 11.93 26.81
C ARG A 307 18.70 12.23 28.25
N ALA A 308 18.65 13.51 28.64
CA ALA A 308 18.24 13.92 29.98
C ALA A 308 16.76 13.55 30.27
N ALA A 309 15.87 13.65 29.28
CA ALA A 309 14.46 13.25 29.44
C ALA A 309 14.24 11.71 29.39
N TRP A 310 15.16 10.96 28.78
CA TRP A 310 14.97 9.57 28.37
C TRP A 310 14.57 8.62 29.51
N ASP A 311 15.31 8.63 30.62
CA ASP A 311 15.01 7.74 31.75
C ASP A 311 13.77 8.16 32.55
N HIS A 312 13.36 9.43 32.46
CA HIS A 312 12.08 9.88 33.01
C HIS A 312 10.91 9.35 32.17
N MET A 313 11.01 9.42 30.84
CA MET A 313 10.02 8.82 29.93
C MET A 313 9.93 7.29 30.09
N LYS A 314 11.08 6.60 30.21
CA LYS A 314 11.13 5.14 30.44
C LYS A 314 10.45 4.73 31.75
N LYS A 315 10.71 5.45 32.84
CA LYS A 315 10.06 5.21 34.15
C LYS A 315 8.54 5.43 34.09
N GLN A 316 8.08 6.42 33.32
CA GLN A 316 6.66 6.72 33.12
C GLN A 316 5.95 5.76 32.14
N LYS A 317 6.69 4.99 31.33
CA LYS A 317 6.17 4.23 30.17
C LYS A 317 5.39 5.11 29.19
N TYR A 318 5.85 6.34 29.01
CA TYR A 318 5.32 7.30 28.06
C TYR A 318 6.42 8.25 27.61
N GLY A 319 6.48 8.52 26.31
CA GLY A 319 7.26 9.64 25.78
C GLY A 319 6.89 9.96 24.33
N ARG A 320 6.97 11.23 23.95
CA ARG A 320 6.88 11.67 22.56
C ARG A 320 7.99 12.66 22.25
N ILE A 321 8.78 12.36 21.21
CA ILE A 321 9.98 13.11 20.85
C ILE A 321 9.89 13.53 19.39
N ILE A 322 10.15 14.81 19.12
CA ILE A 322 10.24 15.35 17.76
C ILE A 322 11.65 15.85 17.49
N MET A 323 12.26 15.36 16.41
CA MET A 323 13.48 15.91 15.82
C MET A 323 13.14 16.83 14.64
N THR A 324 13.73 18.02 14.61
CA THR A 324 13.51 18.98 13.51
C THR A 324 14.66 18.90 12.51
N SER A 325 14.47 18.12 11.43
CA SER A 325 15.33 18.06 10.24
C SER A 325 15.00 19.21 9.26
N SER A 326 15.33 19.07 7.98
CA SER A 326 14.95 19.99 6.90
C SER A 326 15.02 19.32 5.52
N ALA A 327 14.31 19.88 4.53
CA ALA A 327 14.48 19.51 3.12
C ALA A 327 15.95 19.64 2.66
N SER A 328 16.68 20.66 3.14
CA SER A 328 18.12 20.80 2.85
C SER A 328 19.01 19.72 3.50
N GLY A 329 18.54 19.01 4.53
CA GLY A 329 19.18 17.80 5.05
C GLY A 329 18.88 16.56 4.20
N ILE A 330 17.64 16.44 3.73
CA ILE A 330 17.15 15.28 2.94
C ILE A 330 17.72 15.29 1.51
N TYR A 331 17.67 16.44 0.83
CA TYR A 331 18.01 16.60 -0.59
C TYR A 331 19.35 17.32 -0.83
N GLY A 332 19.96 17.86 0.23
CA GLY A 332 21.06 18.81 0.14
C GLY A 332 20.59 20.24 -0.20
N ASN A 333 21.47 21.23 0.00
CA ASN A 333 21.28 22.59 -0.50
C ASN A 333 22.64 23.29 -0.67
N PHE A 334 22.75 24.19 -1.64
CA PHE A 334 23.99 24.94 -1.88
C PHE A 334 24.31 25.87 -0.69
N GLY A 335 25.57 25.86 -0.26
CA GLY A 335 26.03 26.73 0.81
C GLY A 335 25.59 26.33 2.22
N GLN A 336 25.08 25.12 2.43
CA GLN A 336 24.54 24.66 3.72
C GLN A 336 25.12 23.32 4.21
N ALA A 337 26.33 22.92 3.80
CA ALA A 337 26.86 21.58 4.06
C ALA A 337 27.01 21.22 5.56
N ASN A 338 27.35 22.21 6.40
CA ASN A 338 27.33 22.10 7.87
C ASN A 338 25.91 21.84 8.40
N TYR A 339 24.92 22.58 7.90
CA TYR A 339 23.52 22.48 8.33
C TYR A 339 22.85 21.20 7.83
N SER A 340 23.05 20.80 6.57
CA SER A 340 22.49 19.57 6.02
C SER A 340 23.02 18.32 6.73
N ALA A 341 24.32 18.26 7.01
CA ALA A 341 24.94 17.19 7.80
C ALA A 341 24.30 17.08 9.20
N ALA A 342 24.19 18.18 9.93
CA ALA A 342 23.54 18.20 11.25
C ALA A 342 22.04 17.83 11.17
N LYS A 343 21.31 18.30 10.16
CA LYS A 343 19.88 18.02 9.99
C LYS A 343 19.56 16.59 9.54
N LEU A 344 20.42 15.94 8.75
CA LEU A 344 20.26 14.52 8.42
C LEU A 344 20.79 13.62 9.55
N GLY A 345 21.81 14.05 10.28
CA GLY A 345 22.26 13.39 11.52
C GLY A 345 21.16 13.29 12.57
N LEU A 346 20.26 14.27 12.66
CA LEU A 346 19.08 14.22 13.53
C LEU A 346 18.08 13.11 13.14
N LEU A 347 17.95 12.80 11.85
CA LEU A 347 17.16 11.64 11.40
C LEU A 347 17.85 10.32 11.80
N GLY A 348 19.17 10.24 11.65
CA GLY A 348 19.95 9.09 12.12
C GLY A 348 19.78 8.83 13.63
N LEU A 349 19.80 9.89 14.44
CA LEU A 349 19.52 9.82 15.88
C LEU A 349 18.07 9.38 16.16
N ALA A 350 17.09 9.94 15.45
CA ALA A 350 15.68 9.59 15.61
C ALA A 350 15.40 8.10 15.32
N ASN A 351 16.04 7.54 14.29
CA ASN A 351 15.86 6.15 13.89
C ASN A 351 16.24 5.17 15.02
N SER A 352 17.36 5.40 15.72
CA SER A 352 17.77 4.57 16.86
C SER A 352 16.83 4.74 18.06
N LEU A 353 16.49 5.98 18.41
CA LEU A 353 15.59 6.27 19.53
C LEU A 353 14.19 5.67 19.32
N ALA A 354 13.68 5.66 18.08
CA ALA A 354 12.40 5.03 17.73
C ALA A 354 12.38 3.51 17.97
N ILE A 355 13.55 2.85 17.87
CA ILE A 355 13.72 1.41 18.14
C ILE A 355 13.85 1.16 19.64
N GLU A 356 14.76 1.86 20.32
CA GLU A 356 15.01 1.71 21.76
C GLU A 356 13.78 2.07 22.61
N GLY A 357 13.07 3.13 22.22
CA GLY A 357 11.91 3.66 22.93
C GLY A 357 10.64 2.80 22.79
N ARG A 358 10.54 1.99 21.74
CA ARG A 358 9.31 1.26 21.35
C ARG A 358 8.72 0.40 22.48
N LYS A 359 9.57 -0.35 23.20
CA LYS A 359 9.12 -1.21 24.31
C LYS A 359 8.63 -0.43 25.55
N SER A 360 8.86 0.88 25.59
CA SER A 360 8.50 1.77 26.70
C SER A 360 7.41 2.79 26.32
N ASN A 361 6.74 2.63 25.17
CA ASN A 361 5.79 3.62 24.63
C ASN A 361 6.43 5.02 24.50
N ILE A 362 7.70 5.05 24.09
CA ILE A 362 8.40 6.28 23.72
C ILE A 362 8.53 6.31 22.19
N HIS A 363 7.86 7.26 21.56
CA HIS A 363 7.89 7.42 20.10
C HIS A 363 8.78 8.59 19.72
N CYS A 364 9.62 8.41 18.71
CA CYS A 364 10.50 9.44 18.17
C CYS A 364 10.21 9.61 16.67
N ASN A 365 9.78 10.81 16.27
CA ASN A 365 9.46 11.14 14.88
C ASN A 365 10.26 12.35 14.41
N THR A 366 10.42 12.50 13.10
CA THR A 366 11.20 13.59 12.49
C THR A 366 10.32 14.42 11.57
N ILE A 367 10.42 15.75 11.67
CA ILE A 367 9.79 16.69 10.75
C ILE A 367 10.84 17.44 9.92
N ALA A 368 10.50 17.77 8.68
CA ALA A 368 11.23 18.67 7.81
C ALA A 368 10.27 19.82 7.41
N PRO A 369 10.23 20.91 8.20
CA PRO A 369 9.21 21.94 8.06
C PRO A 369 9.61 23.05 7.07
N ASN A 370 8.65 23.46 6.24
CA ASN A 370 8.74 24.60 5.34
C ASN A 370 7.85 25.74 5.86
N ALA A 371 8.46 26.77 6.45
CA ALA A 371 7.77 27.91 7.05
C ALA A 371 8.52 29.24 6.86
N GLY A 372 7.76 30.33 6.70
CA GLY A 372 8.23 31.70 6.70
C GLY A 372 8.70 32.12 8.09
N SER A 373 9.95 32.57 8.17
CA SER A 373 10.61 32.97 9.41
C SER A 373 11.82 33.85 9.11
N ARG A 374 12.44 34.45 10.13
CA ARG A 374 13.71 35.20 9.96
C ARG A 374 14.86 34.36 9.37
N MET A 375 14.79 33.03 9.43
CA MET A 375 15.80 32.14 8.82
C MET A 375 15.54 31.86 7.34
N THR A 376 14.30 32.06 6.86
CA THR A 376 13.90 31.83 5.45
C THR A 376 13.71 33.13 4.66
N GLN A 377 13.64 34.29 5.33
CA GLN A 377 13.65 35.63 4.71
C GLN A 377 14.88 35.93 3.81
N THR A 378 15.97 35.16 3.93
CA THR A 378 17.15 35.27 3.05
C THR A 378 17.00 34.55 1.71
N VAL A 379 15.98 33.68 1.56
CA VAL A 379 15.81 32.77 0.42
C VAL A 379 14.37 32.70 -0.13
N MET A 380 13.43 33.49 0.42
CA MET A 380 12.03 33.52 0.01
C MET A 380 11.52 34.95 -0.20
N PRO A 381 10.65 35.20 -1.20
CA PRO A 381 9.88 36.43 -1.34
C PRO A 381 9.06 36.78 -0.08
N GLU A 382 8.83 38.08 0.15
CA GLU A 382 8.22 38.59 1.40
C GLU A 382 6.75 38.15 1.57
N ASP A 383 6.00 38.06 0.46
CA ASP A 383 4.65 37.51 0.38
C ASP A 383 4.61 36.01 0.70
N LEU A 384 5.58 35.24 0.18
CA LEU A 384 5.69 33.81 0.48
C LEU A 384 6.05 33.57 1.96
N VAL A 385 6.84 34.46 2.57
CA VAL A 385 7.13 34.45 4.02
C VAL A 385 5.89 34.77 4.86
N GLU A 386 5.02 35.71 4.43
CA GLU A 386 3.74 35.99 5.11
C GLU A 386 2.70 34.85 4.91
N ALA A 387 2.80 34.10 3.80
CA ALA A 387 1.92 32.98 3.47
C ALA A 387 2.27 31.67 4.19
N LEU A 388 3.55 31.30 4.28
CA LEU A 388 4.02 30.02 4.85
C LEU A 388 4.01 30.01 6.40
N LYS A 389 2.85 30.16 7.01
CA LYS A 389 2.71 30.35 8.46
C LYS A 389 3.19 29.14 9.28
N PRO A 390 4.03 29.34 10.32
CA PRO A 390 4.41 28.31 11.30
C PRO A 390 3.22 27.57 11.94
N GLU A 391 2.08 28.27 12.08
CA GLU A 391 0.82 27.74 12.58
C GLU A 391 0.24 26.61 11.70
N TYR A 392 0.70 26.44 10.45
CA TYR A 392 0.34 25.30 9.60
C TYR A 392 1.21 24.05 9.84
N VAL A 393 2.34 24.18 10.54
CA VAL A 393 3.20 23.05 10.95
C VAL A 393 2.79 22.51 12.33
N ALA A 394 2.31 23.39 13.22
CA ALA A 394 1.94 23.05 14.59
C ALA A 394 0.97 21.86 14.73
N PRO A 395 -0.08 21.68 13.89
CA PRO A 395 -1.00 20.56 14.03
C PRO A 395 -0.34 19.19 13.89
N LEU A 396 0.66 19.05 13.01
CA LEU A 396 1.40 17.79 12.85
C LEU A 396 2.24 17.47 14.09
N VAL A 397 2.92 18.48 14.65
CA VAL A 397 3.72 18.33 15.88
C VAL A 397 2.83 17.95 17.06
N LEU A 398 1.66 18.56 17.18
CA LEU A 398 0.66 18.20 18.19
C LEU A 398 0.13 16.77 18.01
N TRP A 399 -0.15 16.35 16.77
CA TRP A 399 -0.61 14.99 16.47
C TRP A 399 0.46 13.94 16.82
N LEU A 400 1.68 14.10 16.32
CA LEU A 400 2.80 13.17 16.58
C LEU A 400 3.21 13.13 18.07
N CYS A 401 2.81 14.14 18.85
CA CYS A 401 2.99 14.18 20.30
C CYS A 401 1.74 13.81 21.13
N HIS A 402 0.66 13.36 20.49
CA HIS A 402 -0.54 12.91 21.19
C HIS A 402 -0.37 11.49 21.76
N GLU A 403 -1.11 11.18 22.83
CA GLU A 403 -1.03 9.85 23.45
C GLU A 403 -1.50 8.75 22.50
N SER A 404 -2.58 9.01 21.77
CA SER A 404 -3.19 8.12 20.78
C SER A 404 -2.43 8.05 19.44
N CYS A 405 -1.22 8.60 19.35
CA CYS A 405 -0.42 8.55 18.13
C CYS A 405 0.55 7.35 18.18
N GLU A 406 0.27 6.35 17.35
CA GLU A 406 1.08 5.12 17.22
C GLU A 406 2.25 5.27 16.23
N GLU A 407 2.34 6.40 15.53
CA GLU A 407 3.42 6.70 14.59
C GLU A 407 4.76 6.83 15.32
N ASN A 408 5.79 6.12 14.85
CA ASN A 408 7.11 6.06 15.50
C ASN A 408 8.19 5.71 14.47
N GLY A 409 9.25 6.52 14.38
CA GLY A 409 10.28 6.44 13.35
C GLY A 409 9.86 7.08 12.01
N GLY A 410 8.75 7.83 11.97
CA GLY A 410 8.29 8.50 10.76
C GLY A 410 9.08 9.76 10.43
N LEU A 411 9.32 10.00 9.13
CA LEU A 411 9.84 11.25 8.59
C LEU A 411 8.74 11.96 7.79
N PHE A 412 8.48 13.24 8.10
CA PHE A 412 7.41 14.01 7.46
C PHE A 412 7.90 15.37 6.95
N GLU A 413 7.64 15.67 5.68
CA GLU A 413 7.68 17.05 5.18
C GLU A 413 6.34 17.74 5.41
N VAL A 414 6.37 19.03 5.76
CA VAL A 414 5.18 19.76 6.19
C VAL A 414 5.29 21.26 5.91
N GLY A 415 4.24 21.87 5.36
CA GLY A 415 4.19 23.30 5.06
C GLY A 415 2.92 23.67 4.30
N ALA A 416 2.52 24.95 4.34
CA ALA A 416 1.32 25.48 3.66
C ALA A 416 -0.04 24.78 3.98
N GLY A 417 -0.09 23.89 4.98
CA GLY A 417 -1.26 23.03 5.29
C GLY A 417 -1.19 21.64 4.65
N TRP A 418 -0.16 21.34 3.86
CA TRP A 418 0.14 20.01 3.34
C TRP A 418 1.13 19.26 4.25
N ILE A 419 1.00 17.92 4.28
CA ILE A 419 1.85 16.98 5.01
C ILE A 419 2.12 15.79 4.08
N GLY A 420 3.38 15.37 3.96
CA GLY A 420 3.79 14.16 3.25
C GLY A 420 4.75 13.31 4.08
N LYS A 421 4.67 11.98 3.94
CA LYS A 421 5.54 11.02 4.65
C LYS A 421 6.60 10.45 3.72
N LEU A 422 7.86 10.45 4.17
CA LEU A 422 9.01 9.94 3.44
C LEU A 422 9.46 8.58 4.02
N ARG A 423 10.11 7.75 3.19
CA ARG A 423 10.78 6.51 3.58
C ARG A 423 11.88 6.17 2.59
N TRP A 424 12.79 5.28 2.96
CA TRP A 424 13.76 4.71 2.03
C TRP A 424 13.11 3.69 1.07
N GLU A 425 13.65 3.64 -0.13
CA GLU A 425 13.38 2.66 -1.17
C GLU A 425 14.73 2.15 -1.67
N ARG A 426 14.84 0.83 -1.92
CA ARG A 426 16.09 0.15 -2.25
C ARG A 426 15.88 -0.76 -3.44
N THR A 427 16.66 -0.55 -4.50
CA THR A 427 16.67 -1.36 -5.73
C THR A 427 16.78 -2.86 -5.43
N LEU A 428 16.33 -3.71 -6.35
CA LEU A 428 16.60 -5.16 -6.25
C LEU A 428 18.10 -5.46 -6.42
N GLY A 429 18.82 -4.59 -7.12
CA GLY A 429 20.27 -4.63 -7.27
C GLY A 429 20.76 -5.73 -8.21
N ALA A 430 22.06 -6.00 -8.16
CA ALA A 430 22.70 -7.05 -8.93
C ALA A 430 23.76 -7.79 -8.10
N ILE A 431 23.78 -9.12 -8.21
CA ILE A 431 24.92 -9.93 -7.80
C ILE A 431 26.00 -9.78 -8.88
N VAL A 432 27.08 -9.07 -8.55
CA VAL A 432 28.19 -8.77 -9.49
C VAL A 432 29.44 -9.63 -9.28
N ARG A 433 29.47 -10.43 -8.20
CA ARG A 433 30.54 -11.39 -7.91
C ARG A 433 30.09 -12.78 -8.35
N GLN A 434 30.91 -13.45 -9.15
CA GLN A 434 30.76 -14.87 -9.50
C GLN A 434 31.52 -15.74 -8.49
N LYS A 435 31.17 -17.03 -8.39
CA LYS A 435 31.92 -17.97 -7.55
C LYS A 435 33.36 -18.14 -8.04
N ASN A 436 34.31 -18.28 -7.12
CA ASN A 436 35.75 -18.46 -7.38
C ASN A 436 36.46 -17.35 -8.19
N HIS A 437 35.76 -16.26 -8.56
CA HIS A 437 36.32 -15.14 -9.32
C HIS A 437 36.40 -13.87 -8.45
N PRO A 438 37.42 -13.02 -8.63
CA PRO A 438 37.47 -11.71 -7.99
C PRO A 438 36.33 -10.82 -8.53
N MET A 439 35.75 -9.99 -7.65
CA MET A 439 34.80 -8.95 -8.05
C MET A 439 35.59 -7.78 -8.66
N THR A 440 35.25 -7.34 -9.87
CA THR A 440 36.01 -6.28 -10.58
C THR A 440 35.16 -5.01 -10.82
N PRO A 441 35.79 -3.83 -10.99
CA PRO A 441 35.09 -2.59 -11.36
C PRO A 441 34.33 -2.69 -12.68
N GLU A 442 34.82 -3.50 -13.63
CA GLU A 442 34.21 -3.72 -14.95
C GLU A 442 32.89 -4.48 -14.81
N ALA A 443 32.83 -5.48 -13.92
CA ALA A 443 31.60 -6.20 -13.61
C ALA A 443 30.54 -5.29 -12.96
N VAL A 444 30.96 -4.36 -12.10
CA VAL A 444 30.09 -3.32 -11.53
C VAL A 444 29.58 -2.37 -12.62
N LYS A 445 30.47 -1.88 -13.48
CA LYS A 445 30.13 -1.00 -14.62
C LYS A 445 29.15 -1.66 -15.59
N ALA A 446 29.37 -2.93 -15.94
CA ALA A 446 28.49 -3.69 -16.84
C ALA A 446 27.07 -3.85 -16.27
N ASN A 447 26.96 -4.05 -14.95
CA ASN A 447 25.68 -4.21 -14.26
C ASN A 447 25.04 -2.89 -13.79
N TRP A 448 25.66 -1.73 -14.02
CA TRP A 448 25.27 -0.46 -13.40
C TRP A 448 23.79 -0.09 -13.61
N LYS A 449 23.24 -0.35 -14.81
CA LYS A 449 21.81 -0.15 -15.09
C LYS A 449 20.91 -0.94 -14.14
N LYS A 450 21.23 -2.22 -13.86
CA LYS A 450 20.48 -3.11 -12.97
C LYS A 450 20.70 -2.78 -11.49
N ILE A 451 21.89 -2.30 -11.12
CA ILE A 451 22.18 -1.83 -9.75
C ILE A 451 21.31 -0.61 -9.41
N CYS A 452 21.16 0.32 -10.36
CA CYS A 452 20.40 1.55 -10.23
C CYS A 452 18.91 1.43 -10.63
N ASP A 453 18.39 0.21 -10.86
CA ASP A 453 17.01 0.01 -11.30
C ASP A 453 16.02 0.03 -10.12
N PHE A 454 15.09 0.98 -10.15
CA PHE A 454 14.04 1.13 -9.14
C PHE A 454 12.73 0.42 -9.50
N GLU A 455 12.62 -0.23 -10.66
CA GLU A 455 11.46 -1.08 -10.94
C GLU A 455 11.36 -2.20 -9.89
N ASN A 456 10.14 -2.43 -9.37
CA ASN A 456 9.86 -3.41 -8.31
C ASN A 456 10.69 -3.24 -7.01
N ALA A 457 11.28 -2.07 -6.76
CA ALA A 457 12.19 -1.84 -5.63
C ALA A 457 11.58 -2.19 -4.25
N SER A 458 12.45 -2.66 -3.35
CA SER A 458 12.13 -3.02 -1.96
C SER A 458 11.94 -1.78 -1.06
N LYS A 459 11.16 -1.92 0.01
CA LYS A 459 10.84 -0.85 0.97
C LYS A 459 11.34 -1.24 2.38
N PRO A 460 12.67 -1.33 2.59
CA PRO A 460 13.23 -1.93 3.80
C PRO A 460 12.84 -1.19 5.07
N GLN A 461 12.49 -1.94 6.11
CA GLN A 461 11.99 -1.44 7.41
C GLN A 461 13.00 -1.65 8.55
N SER A 462 14.05 -2.45 8.37
CA SER A 462 15.02 -2.76 9.44
C SER A 462 16.43 -3.06 8.94
N ILE A 463 17.42 -2.95 9.84
CA ILE A 463 18.79 -3.41 9.57
C ILE A 463 18.85 -4.94 9.41
N GLN A 464 18.05 -5.69 10.17
CA GLN A 464 17.99 -7.14 10.12
C GLN A 464 17.53 -7.66 8.75
N GLU A 465 16.51 -7.04 8.16
CA GLU A 465 16.05 -7.32 6.79
C GLU A 465 17.14 -7.05 5.75
N SER A 466 17.84 -5.92 5.88
CA SER A 466 18.94 -5.57 4.98
C SER A 466 20.10 -6.58 5.07
N THR A 467 20.59 -6.85 6.28
CA THR A 467 21.67 -7.82 6.54
C THR A 467 21.28 -9.24 6.12
N GLY A 468 20.04 -9.68 6.39
CA GLY A 468 19.53 -10.98 5.95
C GLY A 468 19.61 -11.14 4.43
N SER A 469 19.16 -10.14 3.67
CA SER A 469 19.26 -10.16 2.20
C SER A 469 20.70 -10.21 1.66
N ILE A 470 21.68 -9.71 2.42
CA ILE A 470 23.11 -9.77 2.05
C ILE A 470 23.69 -11.16 2.36
N ILE A 471 23.30 -11.79 3.47
CA ILE A 471 23.69 -13.16 3.80
C ILE A 471 23.12 -14.16 2.78
N GLU A 472 21.87 -13.95 2.34
CA GLU A 472 21.23 -14.75 1.28
C GLU A 472 22.03 -14.72 -0.03
N VAL A 473 22.55 -13.54 -0.42
CA VAL A 473 23.40 -13.38 -1.61
C VAL A 473 24.68 -14.20 -1.53
N LEU A 474 25.30 -14.37 -0.35
CA LEU A 474 26.46 -15.25 -0.20
C LEU A 474 26.10 -16.71 -0.55
N SER A 475 25.02 -17.21 0.06
CA SER A 475 24.56 -18.59 -0.16
C SER A 475 24.20 -18.88 -1.62
N LYS A 476 23.65 -17.88 -2.34
CA LYS A 476 23.37 -17.96 -3.78
C LYS A 476 24.64 -18.14 -4.59
N ILE A 477 25.62 -17.23 -4.45
CA ILE A 477 26.88 -17.30 -5.20
C ILE A 477 27.62 -18.61 -4.92
N ASP A 478 27.60 -19.09 -3.68
CA ASP A 478 28.31 -20.32 -3.32
C ASP A 478 27.58 -21.58 -3.83
N SER A 479 26.26 -21.50 -4.10
CA SER A 479 25.47 -22.58 -4.71
C SER A 479 25.60 -22.70 -6.24
N GLU A 480 25.87 -21.61 -6.95
CA GLU A 480 26.00 -21.51 -8.43
C GLU A 480 27.30 -22.14 -8.98
N GLY A 481 27.79 -23.20 -8.33
CA GLY A 481 29.22 -23.51 -8.26
C GLY A 481 29.72 -24.81 -8.86
N VAL A 482 29.00 -25.44 -9.80
CA VAL A 482 29.42 -26.70 -10.46
C VAL A 482 29.18 -26.66 -11.97
N SER A 483 29.90 -25.79 -12.69
CA SER A 483 30.32 -26.04 -14.08
C SER A 483 31.36 -25.00 -14.52
N ALA A 484 32.54 -25.47 -14.93
CA ALA A 484 33.48 -24.69 -15.74
C ALA A 484 34.49 -25.63 -16.42
N ASN A 485 34.42 -25.70 -17.75
CA ASN A 485 35.56 -25.47 -18.64
C ASN A 485 35.11 -25.53 -20.11
N HIS A 486 35.68 -24.67 -20.95
CA HIS A 486 35.49 -24.67 -22.40
C HIS A 486 36.81 -25.05 -23.10
N THR A 487 36.72 -25.21 -24.43
CA THR A 487 37.84 -25.36 -25.38
C THR A 487 38.78 -26.56 -25.21
N SER A 488 38.32 -27.72 -25.70
CA SER A 488 39.13 -28.58 -26.58
C SER A 488 38.21 -29.31 -27.56
N HIS A 489 38.62 -29.48 -28.81
CA HIS A 489 37.85 -30.26 -29.80
C HIS A 489 38.03 -31.77 -29.53
N ALA A 490 36.97 -32.43 -29.05
CA ALA A 490 36.86 -33.89 -29.04
C ALA A 490 35.38 -34.32 -29.08
N THR A 491 35.08 -35.40 -29.79
CA THR A 491 33.71 -35.90 -30.01
C THR A 491 33.27 -36.78 -28.83
N SER A 492 32.36 -36.29 -27.97
CA SER A 492 31.74 -37.14 -26.94
C SER A 492 30.38 -36.63 -26.43
N THR A 493 29.36 -37.49 -26.60
CA THR A 493 28.10 -37.60 -25.84
C THR A 493 27.64 -36.41 -24.97
N ALA A 494 26.71 -35.61 -25.49
CA ALA A 494 25.96 -34.62 -24.71
C ALA A 494 24.74 -35.26 -24.02
N THR A 495 24.84 -35.59 -22.73
CA THR A 495 23.77 -36.27 -21.96
C THR A 495 23.43 -35.64 -20.60
N SER A 496 24.21 -34.67 -20.10
CA SER A 496 24.14 -34.22 -18.69
C SER A 496 23.20 -33.03 -18.41
N GLY A 497 22.95 -32.14 -19.37
CA GLY A 497 22.24 -30.87 -19.12
C GLY A 497 20.77 -31.04 -18.70
N PHE A 498 20.00 -31.88 -19.40
CA PHE A 498 18.56 -32.02 -19.19
C PHE A 498 18.18 -32.74 -17.88
N ALA A 499 19.04 -33.64 -17.39
CA ALA A 499 18.78 -34.40 -16.17
C ALA A 499 18.85 -33.53 -14.90
N GLY A 500 19.76 -32.55 -14.87
CA GLY A 500 19.93 -31.64 -13.72
C GLY A 500 18.79 -30.63 -13.52
N ALA A 501 17.94 -30.44 -14.52
CA ALA A 501 16.78 -29.56 -14.46
C ALA A 501 15.56 -30.18 -13.74
N ILE A 502 15.48 -31.51 -13.64
CA ILE A 502 14.31 -32.20 -13.09
C ILE A 502 14.19 -31.94 -11.58
N GLY A 503 13.02 -31.45 -11.16
CA GLY A 503 12.76 -31.04 -9.78
C GLY A 503 13.23 -29.63 -9.41
N GLN A 504 13.84 -28.88 -10.35
CA GLN A 504 14.27 -27.50 -10.08
C GLN A 504 13.07 -26.61 -9.75
N LYS A 505 13.15 -25.90 -8.63
CA LYS A 505 12.26 -24.77 -8.30
C LYS A 505 12.75 -23.49 -8.98
N LEU A 506 11.86 -22.81 -9.69
CA LEU A 506 12.09 -21.46 -10.20
C LEU A 506 11.81 -20.42 -9.10
N PRO A 507 12.32 -19.17 -9.23
CA PRO A 507 12.03 -18.09 -8.29
C PRO A 507 10.52 -17.87 -8.09
N PRO A 508 10.03 -17.78 -6.84
CA PRO A 508 8.61 -17.55 -6.59
C PRO A 508 8.23 -16.12 -6.98
N PHE A 509 7.15 -15.98 -7.75
CA PHE A 509 6.66 -14.69 -8.22
C PHE A 509 5.28 -14.37 -7.62
N SER A 510 4.73 -13.20 -7.96
CA SER A 510 3.32 -12.91 -7.71
C SER A 510 2.63 -12.34 -8.93
N TYR A 511 1.34 -12.65 -9.02
CA TYR A 511 0.40 -12.13 -10.01
C TYR A 511 -0.73 -11.46 -9.23
N ALA A 512 -1.03 -10.22 -9.55
CA ALA A 512 -2.09 -9.43 -8.92
C ALA A 512 -3.03 -8.94 -10.02
N TYR A 513 -4.33 -9.02 -9.77
CA TYR A 513 -5.35 -8.70 -10.75
C TYR A 513 -6.61 -8.14 -10.09
N THR A 514 -7.38 -7.45 -10.89
CA THR A 514 -8.70 -6.90 -10.61
C THR A 514 -9.71 -7.45 -11.60
N GLU A 515 -10.94 -6.99 -11.49
CA GLU A 515 -12.00 -7.26 -12.45
C GLU A 515 -11.61 -6.80 -13.88
N LEU A 516 -10.75 -5.80 -14.03
CA LEU A 516 -10.26 -5.32 -15.34
C LEU A 516 -9.54 -6.43 -16.12
N GLU A 517 -8.56 -7.08 -15.50
CA GLU A 517 -7.79 -8.15 -16.16
C GLU A 517 -8.66 -9.39 -16.42
N ALA A 518 -9.60 -9.70 -15.52
CA ALA A 518 -10.55 -10.80 -15.69
C ALA A 518 -11.53 -10.55 -16.86
N ILE A 519 -12.06 -9.33 -16.99
CA ILE A 519 -12.93 -8.90 -18.10
C ILE A 519 -12.13 -8.85 -19.41
N MET A 520 -10.91 -8.31 -19.39
CA MET A 520 -10.04 -8.24 -20.56
C MET A 520 -9.69 -9.64 -21.09
N TYR A 521 -9.42 -10.60 -20.20
CA TYR A 521 -9.27 -12.01 -20.55
C TYR A 521 -10.56 -12.59 -21.12
N ALA A 522 -11.72 -12.33 -20.48
CA ALA A 522 -13.01 -12.87 -20.94
C ALA A 522 -13.35 -12.42 -22.36
N LEU A 523 -13.20 -11.13 -22.67
CA LEU A 523 -13.31 -10.58 -24.02
C LEU A 523 -12.23 -11.17 -24.96
N GLY A 524 -11.00 -11.31 -24.46
CA GLY A 524 -9.87 -11.90 -25.17
C GLY A 524 -10.07 -13.36 -25.59
N VAL A 525 -10.87 -14.14 -24.84
CA VAL A 525 -11.30 -15.51 -25.21
C VAL A 525 -12.68 -15.55 -25.87
N GLY A 526 -13.31 -14.41 -26.13
CA GLY A 526 -14.55 -14.31 -26.93
C GLY A 526 -15.87 -14.32 -26.17
N ALA A 527 -15.88 -14.05 -24.86
CA ALA A 527 -17.13 -13.74 -24.15
C ALA A 527 -17.75 -12.44 -24.74
N SER A 528 -19.08 -12.36 -24.84
CA SER A 528 -19.74 -11.25 -25.55
C SER A 528 -21.10 -10.87 -24.98
N ILE A 529 -21.32 -9.56 -24.80
CA ILE A 529 -22.63 -8.98 -24.42
C ILE A 529 -23.78 -9.25 -25.41
N LYS A 530 -23.50 -9.88 -26.56
CA LYS A 530 -24.54 -10.46 -27.44
C LYS A 530 -25.28 -11.62 -26.77
N ASP A 531 -24.63 -12.33 -25.86
CA ASP A 531 -25.26 -13.33 -24.99
C ASP A 531 -25.47 -12.72 -23.59
N PRO A 532 -26.72 -12.55 -23.11
CA PRO A 532 -26.98 -12.07 -21.76
C PRO A 532 -26.35 -12.93 -20.66
N LYS A 533 -26.08 -14.22 -20.91
CA LYS A 533 -25.41 -15.11 -19.95
C LYS A 533 -23.92 -14.81 -19.78
N ASP A 534 -23.30 -14.07 -20.69
CA ASP A 534 -21.88 -13.67 -20.60
C ASP A 534 -21.68 -12.37 -19.81
N LEU A 535 -22.75 -11.62 -19.49
CA LEU A 535 -22.67 -10.35 -18.74
C LEU A 535 -21.95 -10.53 -17.39
N LYS A 536 -22.07 -11.71 -16.77
CA LYS A 536 -21.36 -12.08 -15.53
C LYS A 536 -19.83 -12.18 -15.66
N PHE A 537 -19.29 -12.25 -16.87
CA PHE A 537 -17.84 -12.31 -17.13
C PHE A 537 -17.27 -10.99 -17.64
N VAL A 538 -18.14 -10.04 -18.07
CA VAL A 538 -17.73 -8.80 -18.75
C VAL A 538 -18.21 -7.50 -18.08
N TYR A 539 -18.95 -7.59 -16.96
CA TYR A 539 -19.37 -6.42 -16.17
C TYR A 539 -19.21 -6.64 -14.66
N GLU A 540 -18.29 -5.89 -14.05
CA GLU A 540 -17.88 -5.97 -12.64
C GLU A 540 -18.99 -5.61 -11.63
N GLY A 541 -20.00 -4.87 -12.10
CA GLY A 541 -21.22 -4.52 -11.36
C GLY A 541 -22.33 -5.58 -11.44
N SER A 542 -22.13 -6.68 -12.17
CA SER A 542 -23.05 -7.83 -12.12
C SER A 542 -23.02 -8.47 -10.72
N SER A 543 -24.19 -8.81 -10.18
CA SER A 543 -24.31 -9.48 -8.87
C SER A 543 -23.77 -10.92 -8.88
N ASP A 544 -23.65 -11.53 -10.06
CA ASP A 544 -23.04 -12.84 -10.31
C ASP A 544 -21.63 -12.70 -10.94
N PHE A 545 -20.98 -11.52 -10.84
CA PHE A 545 -19.69 -11.28 -11.48
C PHE A 545 -18.65 -12.33 -11.07
N SER A 546 -18.13 -13.02 -12.08
CA SER A 546 -17.31 -14.23 -11.95
C SER A 546 -16.08 -14.12 -12.85
N CYS A 547 -14.93 -14.60 -12.37
CA CYS A 547 -13.77 -14.79 -13.23
C CYS A 547 -13.94 -16.11 -14.04
N LEU A 548 -13.64 -16.11 -15.35
CA LEU A 548 -13.67 -17.34 -16.14
C LEU A 548 -12.60 -18.33 -15.63
N PRO A 549 -12.93 -19.62 -15.41
CA PRO A 549 -12.02 -20.59 -14.79
C PRO A 549 -10.63 -20.68 -15.43
N THR A 550 -10.54 -20.57 -16.76
CA THR A 550 -9.28 -20.67 -17.50
C THR A 550 -8.36 -19.45 -17.37
N PHE A 551 -8.80 -18.36 -16.74
CA PHE A 551 -7.91 -17.27 -16.30
C PHE A 551 -6.85 -17.79 -15.29
N GLY A 552 -7.12 -18.92 -14.63
CA GLY A 552 -6.16 -19.68 -13.84
C GLY A 552 -4.86 -20.01 -14.59
N VAL A 553 -4.89 -20.10 -15.92
CA VAL A 553 -3.67 -20.26 -16.73
C VAL A 553 -2.84 -18.99 -16.79
N ILE A 554 -3.45 -17.81 -16.97
CA ILE A 554 -2.74 -16.53 -17.05
C ILE A 554 -1.91 -16.27 -15.79
N ILE A 555 -2.50 -16.55 -14.62
CA ILE A 555 -1.85 -16.45 -13.30
C ILE A 555 -0.56 -17.28 -13.26
N GLY A 556 -0.58 -18.50 -13.78
CA GLY A 556 0.60 -19.37 -13.87
C GLY A 556 1.56 -19.01 -15.01
N GLN A 557 1.04 -18.55 -16.15
CA GLN A 557 1.77 -18.36 -17.41
C GLN A 557 2.92 -17.34 -17.29
N LYS A 558 2.84 -16.39 -16.35
CA LYS A 558 3.92 -15.42 -16.08
C LYS A 558 5.28 -16.09 -15.79
N SER A 559 5.30 -17.33 -15.31
CA SER A 559 6.53 -18.15 -15.16
C SER A 559 7.25 -18.50 -16.48
N LEU A 560 6.51 -18.59 -17.60
CA LEU A 560 7.05 -18.87 -18.93
C LEU A 560 7.58 -17.61 -19.63
N MET A 561 7.05 -16.45 -19.24
CA MET A 561 7.29 -15.16 -19.88
C MET A 561 8.51 -14.45 -19.26
N GLY A 562 9.01 -13.41 -19.94
CA GLY A 562 10.01 -12.49 -19.40
C GLY A 562 11.41 -13.05 -19.12
N GLY A 563 11.65 -14.35 -19.39
CA GLY A 563 12.93 -15.01 -19.20
C GLY A 563 12.92 -16.20 -18.25
N GLY A 564 11.81 -16.53 -17.57
CA GLY A 564 11.76 -17.61 -16.57
C GLY A 564 12.21 -19.00 -17.06
N LEU A 565 12.10 -19.28 -18.37
CA LEU A 565 12.65 -20.51 -18.96
C LEU A 565 14.18 -20.52 -19.14
N ALA A 566 14.81 -19.34 -19.21
CA ALA A 566 16.25 -19.17 -19.22
C ALA A 566 16.86 -19.14 -17.79
N GLU A 567 16.01 -19.15 -16.75
CA GLU A 567 16.42 -19.34 -15.35
C GLU A 567 16.59 -20.83 -14.98
N ILE A 568 16.59 -21.73 -15.98
CA ILE A 568 16.85 -23.17 -15.82
C ILE A 568 18.33 -23.46 -16.14
N PRO A 569 19.20 -23.73 -15.14
CA PRO A 569 20.61 -23.99 -15.38
C PRO A 569 20.83 -25.23 -16.26
N GLY A 570 21.76 -25.13 -17.20
CA GLY A 570 22.09 -26.22 -18.13
C GLY A 570 21.21 -26.30 -19.39
N LEU A 571 20.13 -25.51 -19.50
CA LEU A 571 19.29 -25.47 -20.71
C LEU A 571 19.52 -24.18 -21.53
N SER A 572 20.13 -24.32 -22.70
CA SER A 572 20.20 -23.25 -23.69
C SER A 572 18.93 -23.24 -24.54
N ILE A 573 17.94 -22.43 -24.15
CA ILE A 573 16.62 -22.39 -24.79
C ILE A 573 16.51 -21.22 -25.77
N ASN A 574 16.32 -21.52 -27.05
CA ASN A 574 15.87 -20.54 -28.03
C ASN A 574 14.33 -20.41 -27.98
N PHE A 575 13.84 -19.32 -27.37
CA PHE A 575 12.40 -19.03 -27.24
C PHE A 575 11.62 -19.05 -28.57
N ALA A 576 12.25 -18.70 -29.70
CA ALA A 576 11.60 -18.74 -31.02
C ALA A 576 11.32 -20.18 -31.52
N LYS A 577 11.84 -21.21 -30.83
CA LYS A 577 11.58 -22.63 -31.10
C LYS A 577 10.78 -23.32 -29.99
N VAL A 578 10.24 -22.58 -29.02
CA VAL A 578 9.39 -23.11 -27.95
C VAL A 578 7.93 -23.09 -28.43
N LEU A 579 7.35 -24.28 -28.64
CA LEU A 579 5.93 -24.47 -28.91
C LEU A 579 5.21 -24.92 -27.64
N HIS A 580 3.99 -24.42 -27.42
CA HIS A 580 3.13 -24.91 -26.34
C HIS A 580 2.38 -26.16 -26.84
N GLY A 581 2.74 -27.35 -26.32
CA GLY A 581 2.18 -28.63 -26.78
C GLY A 581 0.93 -29.08 -26.02
N GLU A 582 0.93 -28.98 -24.69
CA GLU A 582 -0.25 -29.35 -23.87
C GLU A 582 -0.40 -28.41 -22.66
N GLN A 583 -1.65 -28.10 -22.29
CA GLN A 583 -2.00 -27.38 -21.07
C GLN A 583 -2.83 -28.27 -20.16
N TYR A 584 -2.57 -28.21 -18.85
CA TYR A 584 -3.49 -28.63 -17.80
C TYR A 584 -3.73 -27.50 -16.79
N LEU A 585 -4.93 -27.40 -16.26
CA LEU A 585 -5.31 -26.52 -15.14
C LEU A 585 -6.25 -27.28 -14.21
N GLU A 586 -6.05 -27.15 -12.90
CA GLU A 586 -6.91 -27.68 -11.84
C GLU A 586 -7.23 -26.56 -10.83
N LEU A 587 -8.52 -26.39 -10.52
CA LEU A 587 -9.04 -25.41 -9.56
C LEU A 587 -9.44 -26.10 -8.25
N TYR A 588 -8.60 -25.91 -7.23
CA TYR A 588 -8.86 -26.35 -5.87
C TYR A 588 -9.96 -25.49 -5.23
N LYS A 589 -9.98 -24.18 -5.56
CA LYS A 589 -11.06 -23.24 -5.27
C LYS A 589 -11.40 -22.41 -6.51
N PRO A 590 -12.64 -21.87 -6.62
CA PRO A 590 -12.96 -20.87 -7.63
C PRO A 590 -12.04 -19.65 -7.54
N LEU A 591 -11.72 -19.05 -8.68
CA LEU A 591 -10.89 -17.84 -8.74
C LEU A 591 -11.65 -16.65 -8.14
N PRO A 592 -11.05 -15.85 -7.23
CA PRO A 592 -11.69 -14.65 -6.71
C PRO A 592 -11.85 -13.58 -7.82
N ARG A 593 -12.82 -12.67 -7.67
CA ARG A 593 -13.08 -11.58 -8.63
C ARG A 593 -11.88 -10.64 -8.84
N ALA A 594 -11.07 -10.47 -7.80
CA ALA A 594 -9.83 -9.71 -7.75
C ALA A 594 -8.94 -10.30 -6.65
N GLY A 595 -7.62 -10.10 -6.72
CA GLY A 595 -6.71 -10.56 -5.66
C GLY A 595 -5.23 -10.51 -6.03
N LYS A 596 -4.38 -10.93 -5.08
CA LYS A 596 -2.95 -11.15 -5.30
C LYS A 596 -2.56 -12.57 -4.91
N LEU A 597 -2.07 -13.32 -5.87
CA LEU A 597 -1.65 -14.71 -5.72
C LEU A 597 -0.12 -14.80 -5.72
N LYS A 598 0.44 -15.62 -4.83
CA LYS A 598 1.84 -16.06 -4.88
C LYS A 598 1.92 -17.30 -5.75
N CYS A 599 2.87 -17.36 -6.67
CA CYS A 599 3.03 -18.48 -7.58
C CYS A 599 4.40 -19.12 -7.40
N GLU A 600 4.45 -20.46 -7.34
CA GLU A 600 5.68 -21.26 -7.24
C GLU A 600 5.73 -22.23 -8.42
N ALA A 601 6.82 -22.19 -9.20
CA ALA A 601 6.99 -22.99 -10.41
C ALA A 601 8.12 -24.03 -10.24
N VAL A 602 7.92 -25.22 -10.82
CA VAL A 602 8.81 -26.37 -10.76
C VAL A 602 8.92 -27.01 -12.13
N VAL A 603 10.14 -27.28 -12.59
CA VAL A 603 10.38 -28.21 -13.71
C VAL A 603 10.08 -29.62 -13.20
N ALA A 604 8.90 -30.14 -13.51
CA ALA A 604 8.42 -31.43 -13.00
C ALA A 604 9.09 -32.60 -13.71
N ASP A 605 9.36 -32.47 -15.00
CA ASP A 605 10.06 -33.49 -15.79
C ASP A 605 10.60 -32.97 -17.13
N VAL A 606 11.50 -33.74 -17.75
CA VAL A 606 12.06 -33.46 -19.08
C VAL A 606 12.11 -34.74 -19.91
N LEU A 607 11.50 -34.74 -21.10
CA LEU A 607 11.33 -35.92 -21.96
C LEU A 607 12.00 -35.75 -23.32
N ASP A 608 12.65 -36.80 -23.81
CA ASP A 608 13.14 -36.84 -25.19
C ASP A 608 12.07 -37.37 -26.15
N LYS A 609 11.84 -36.65 -27.25
CA LYS A 609 10.96 -37.09 -28.35
C LYS A 609 11.74 -37.39 -29.64
N GLY A 610 13.06 -37.21 -29.65
CA GLY A 610 13.95 -37.40 -30.80
C GLY A 610 14.13 -36.11 -31.58
N SER A 611 13.08 -35.62 -32.25
CA SER A 611 13.12 -34.35 -32.99
C SER A 611 13.01 -33.09 -32.11
N GLY A 612 12.84 -33.25 -30.80
CA GLY A 612 12.70 -32.18 -29.83
C GLY A 612 12.63 -32.70 -28.41
N VAL A 613 12.72 -31.79 -27.44
CA VAL A 613 12.58 -32.07 -26.00
C VAL A 613 11.28 -31.49 -25.48
N VAL A 614 10.60 -32.22 -24.58
CA VAL A 614 9.44 -31.70 -23.84
C VAL A 614 9.89 -31.33 -22.43
N ILE A 615 9.66 -30.08 -22.02
CA ILE A 615 9.79 -29.64 -20.63
C ILE A 615 8.38 -29.60 -20.04
N ILE A 616 8.16 -30.32 -18.94
CA ILE A 616 6.91 -30.28 -18.17
C ILE A 616 7.14 -29.41 -16.94
N MET A 617 6.36 -28.35 -16.80
CA MET A 617 6.50 -27.38 -15.72
C MET A 617 5.19 -27.22 -14.95
N ASP A 618 5.22 -27.58 -13.66
CA ASP A 618 4.12 -27.36 -12.72
C ASP A 618 4.20 -25.95 -12.13
N VAL A 619 3.05 -25.29 -11.96
CA VAL A 619 2.94 -23.98 -11.30
C VAL A 619 1.76 -23.97 -10.34
N TYR A 620 2.06 -23.76 -9.06
CA TYR A 620 1.08 -23.75 -7.97
C TYR A 620 0.82 -22.30 -7.52
N SER A 621 -0.45 -21.91 -7.47
CA SER A 621 -0.86 -20.51 -7.20
C SER A 621 -1.70 -20.42 -5.93
N TYR A 622 -1.24 -19.60 -4.98
CA TYR A 622 -1.73 -19.54 -3.61
C TYR A 622 -2.33 -18.18 -3.25
N SER A 623 -3.47 -18.18 -2.57
CA SER A 623 -4.02 -17.02 -1.86
C SER A 623 -3.64 -17.14 -0.39
N GLU A 624 -2.77 -16.27 0.10
CA GLU A 624 -2.10 -16.36 1.42
C GLU A 624 -1.39 -17.71 1.67
N LYS A 625 -2.13 -18.72 2.15
CA LYS A 625 -1.67 -20.09 2.41
C LYS A 625 -2.49 -21.15 1.67
N GLU A 626 -3.60 -20.78 1.06
CA GLU A 626 -4.51 -21.72 0.39
C GLU A 626 -4.13 -21.89 -1.08
N LEU A 627 -3.98 -23.13 -1.53
CA LEU A 627 -3.83 -23.43 -2.95
C LEU A 627 -5.14 -23.14 -3.68
N ILE A 628 -5.09 -22.28 -4.69
CA ILE A 628 -6.24 -21.92 -5.54
C ILE A 628 -6.22 -22.73 -6.82
N CYS A 629 -5.09 -22.74 -7.54
CA CYS A 629 -4.94 -23.51 -8.77
C CYS A 629 -3.55 -24.13 -8.96
N HIS A 630 -3.53 -25.25 -9.69
CA HIS A 630 -2.34 -25.89 -10.26
C HIS A 630 -2.43 -25.80 -11.78
N ASN A 631 -1.35 -25.33 -12.41
CA ASN A 631 -1.15 -25.44 -13.86
C ASN A 631 -0.04 -26.44 -14.13
N GLN A 632 -0.14 -27.17 -15.23
CA GLN A 632 0.98 -27.91 -15.81
C GLN A 632 1.11 -27.56 -17.29
N PHE A 633 2.24 -26.95 -17.63
CA PHE A 633 2.61 -26.53 -18.98
C PHE A 633 3.52 -27.58 -19.61
N SER A 634 3.21 -28.02 -20.83
CA SER A 634 4.04 -28.96 -21.61
C SER A 634 4.60 -28.23 -22.84
N LEU A 635 5.88 -27.92 -22.79
CA LEU A 635 6.59 -27.08 -23.74
C LEU A 635 7.46 -27.95 -24.65
N PHE A 636 7.30 -27.87 -25.96
CA PHE A 636 8.07 -28.61 -26.95
C PHE A 636 9.11 -27.71 -27.60
N LEU A 637 10.40 -28.02 -27.44
CA LEU A 637 11.52 -27.30 -28.03
C LEU A 637 11.98 -28.01 -29.31
N VAL A 638 11.72 -27.39 -30.46
CA VAL A 638 11.97 -27.98 -31.78
C VAL A 638 13.47 -28.05 -32.07
N GLY A 639 13.98 -29.25 -32.40
CA GLY A 639 15.38 -29.48 -32.76
C GLY A 639 16.35 -29.63 -31.59
N SER A 640 15.85 -29.84 -30.37
CA SER A 640 16.65 -30.01 -29.15
C SER A 640 16.45 -31.36 -28.44
N GLY A 641 16.04 -32.39 -29.18
CA GLY A 641 15.95 -33.78 -28.70
C GLY A 641 17.15 -34.64 -29.11
N GLY A 642 17.03 -35.96 -28.94
CA GLY A 642 18.04 -36.94 -29.37
C GLY A 642 19.15 -37.20 -28.35
N PHE A 643 18.94 -36.84 -27.08
CA PHE A 643 19.88 -37.05 -25.97
C PHE A 643 19.68 -38.38 -25.22
N GLY A 644 18.72 -39.21 -25.65
CA GLY A 644 18.47 -40.54 -25.09
C GLY A 644 17.60 -40.54 -23.82
N GLY A 645 16.88 -39.44 -23.57
CA GLY A 645 16.01 -39.31 -22.40
C GLY A 645 14.77 -40.22 -22.46
N LYS A 646 14.11 -40.38 -21.30
CA LYS A 646 12.83 -41.11 -21.24
C LYS A 646 11.76 -40.41 -22.09
N ARG A 647 10.88 -41.20 -22.73
CA ARG A 647 9.86 -40.68 -23.68
C ARG A 647 8.51 -40.37 -23.02
N THR A 648 8.34 -40.73 -21.75
CA THR A 648 7.11 -40.59 -20.93
C THR A 648 7.47 -40.24 -19.48
N SER A 649 6.49 -39.72 -18.72
CA SER A 649 6.63 -39.38 -17.30
C SER A 649 5.33 -39.65 -16.55
N ASP A 650 5.46 -40.07 -15.30
CA ASP A 650 4.40 -40.25 -14.31
C ASP A 650 3.86 -38.93 -13.75
N LYS A 651 4.59 -37.81 -13.92
CA LYS A 651 4.17 -36.47 -13.49
C LYS A 651 3.16 -35.83 -14.43
N VAL A 652 3.06 -36.31 -15.67
CA VAL A 652 2.20 -35.71 -16.69
C VAL A 652 0.74 -36.01 -16.41
N LYS A 653 -0.07 -34.96 -16.21
CA LYS A 653 -1.53 -35.06 -16.22
C LYS A 653 -1.96 -35.46 -17.65
N VAL A 654 -2.35 -36.72 -17.83
CA VAL A 654 -2.49 -37.38 -19.14
C VAL A 654 -3.64 -36.79 -19.98
N ALA A 655 -3.40 -36.59 -21.28
CA ALA A 655 -4.42 -36.26 -22.28
C ALA A 655 -5.21 -37.51 -22.69
N VAL A 656 -6.54 -37.40 -22.82
CA VAL A 656 -7.45 -38.56 -22.95
C VAL A 656 -8.19 -38.49 -24.28
N ALA A 657 -8.28 -39.61 -24.99
CA ALA A 657 -8.99 -39.70 -26.26
C ALA A 657 -10.48 -39.30 -26.13
N ILE A 658 -11.07 -38.84 -27.23
CA ILE A 658 -12.52 -38.63 -27.32
C ILE A 658 -13.26 -39.98 -27.40
N PRO A 659 -14.51 -40.09 -26.92
CA PRO A 659 -15.34 -41.27 -27.11
C PRO A 659 -15.55 -41.59 -28.60
N ASN A 660 -15.50 -42.87 -28.98
CA ASN A 660 -15.66 -43.32 -30.36
C ASN A 660 -17.15 -43.40 -30.76
N ARG A 661 -17.82 -42.24 -30.76
CA ARG A 661 -19.25 -42.02 -31.07
C ARG A 661 -19.46 -40.58 -31.54
N PRO A 662 -20.61 -40.21 -32.15
CA PRO A 662 -20.91 -38.81 -32.45
C PRO A 662 -20.88 -37.91 -31.19
N PRO A 663 -20.55 -36.61 -31.32
CA PRO A 663 -20.60 -35.65 -30.20
C PRO A 663 -22.03 -35.48 -29.66
N ASP A 664 -22.15 -35.24 -28.35
CA ASP A 664 -23.43 -34.90 -27.71
C ASP A 664 -23.84 -33.44 -27.97
N ALA A 665 -22.84 -32.56 -28.17
CA ALA A 665 -23.04 -31.16 -28.51
C ALA A 665 -21.88 -30.64 -29.36
N VAL A 666 -22.20 -29.71 -30.28
CA VAL A 666 -21.22 -29.00 -31.10
C VAL A 666 -21.57 -27.53 -31.12
N LEU A 667 -20.65 -26.65 -30.72
CA LEU A 667 -20.85 -25.19 -30.68
C LEU A 667 -19.74 -24.48 -31.47
N THR A 668 -20.08 -23.38 -32.13
CA THR A 668 -19.16 -22.62 -32.99
C THR A 668 -18.87 -21.21 -32.47
N ASP A 669 -17.67 -20.72 -32.76
CA ASP A 669 -17.19 -19.38 -32.41
C ASP A 669 -16.33 -18.81 -33.53
N THR A 670 -16.84 -17.82 -34.27
CA THR A 670 -16.03 -17.04 -35.22
C THR A 670 -15.11 -16.10 -34.44
N THR A 671 -13.80 -16.32 -34.54
CA THR A 671 -12.80 -15.46 -33.89
C THR A 671 -12.67 -14.12 -34.60
N SER A 672 -12.33 -13.04 -33.88
CA SER A 672 -12.02 -11.76 -34.53
C SER A 672 -10.69 -11.83 -35.29
N LEU A 673 -10.55 -11.04 -36.37
CA LEU A 673 -9.23 -10.74 -36.96
C LEU A 673 -8.26 -10.15 -35.92
N ASN A 674 -8.78 -9.44 -34.91
CA ASN A 674 -8.02 -8.87 -33.80
C ASN A 674 -7.91 -9.80 -32.57
N GLN A 675 -8.34 -11.07 -32.64
CA GLN A 675 -8.45 -11.93 -31.46
C GLN A 675 -7.11 -12.11 -30.73
N ALA A 676 -6.03 -12.33 -31.47
CA ALA A 676 -4.68 -12.45 -30.90
C ALA A 676 -4.15 -11.12 -30.34
N ALA A 677 -4.48 -10.00 -31.00
CA ALA A 677 -4.11 -8.65 -30.59
C ALA A 677 -4.81 -8.21 -29.29
N LEU A 678 -6.03 -8.71 -29.03
CA LEU A 678 -6.75 -8.55 -27.76
C LEU A 678 -6.26 -9.54 -26.70
N TYR A 679 -6.18 -10.83 -27.02
CA TYR A 679 -5.82 -11.88 -26.06
C TYR A 679 -4.44 -11.66 -25.42
N ARG A 680 -3.44 -11.24 -26.21
CA ARG A 680 -2.06 -10.98 -25.73
C ARG A 680 -1.98 -9.97 -24.59
N LEU A 681 -2.94 -9.04 -24.47
CA LEU A 681 -2.99 -8.07 -23.38
C LEU A 681 -3.14 -8.73 -22.00
N SER A 682 -3.63 -9.98 -21.95
CA SER A 682 -3.70 -10.80 -20.73
C SER A 682 -2.33 -11.20 -20.18
N GLY A 683 -1.26 -11.18 -21.01
CA GLY A 683 0.11 -11.46 -20.56
C GLY A 683 1.04 -12.18 -21.53
N ASP A 684 0.53 -12.74 -22.64
CA ASP A 684 1.34 -13.45 -23.63
C ASP A 684 1.70 -12.57 -24.83
N TRP A 685 2.78 -11.82 -24.67
CA TRP A 685 3.22 -10.79 -25.59
C TRP A 685 4.01 -11.31 -26.82
N ASN A 686 4.20 -12.62 -26.96
CA ASN A 686 5.06 -13.25 -27.98
C ASN A 686 4.76 -12.69 -29.41
N PRO A 687 5.76 -12.14 -30.13
CA PRO A 687 5.57 -11.56 -31.46
C PRO A 687 4.97 -12.52 -32.50
N LEU A 688 5.11 -13.84 -32.33
CA LEU A 688 4.47 -14.89 -33.14
C LEU A 688 2.96 -14.67 -33.35
N HIS A 689 2.30 -13.99 -32.41
CA HIS A 689 0.85 -13.76 -32.40
C HIS A 689 0.44 -12.36 -32.92
N ILE A 690 1.36 -11.55 -33.45
CA ILE A 690 1.03 -10.22 -33.99
C ILE A 690 1.96 -9.69 -35.11
N ASP A 691 3.25 -10.10 -35.14
CA ASP A 691 4.24 -9.65 -36.13
C ASP A 691 4.35 -10.66 -37.30
N PRO A 692 3.99 -10.28 -38.54
CA PRO A 692 4.07 -11.19 -39.69
C PRO A 692 5.49 -11.68 -40.01
N ASN A 693 6.51 -10.84 -39.79
CA ASN A 693 7.90 -11.21 -40.06
C ASN A 693 8.37 -12.26 -39.05
N PHE A 694 8.03 -12.08 -37.77
CA PHE A 694 8.37 -13.05 -36.73
C PHE A 694 7.61 -14.37 -36.90
N ALA A 695 6.34 -14.32 -37.29
CA ALA A 695 5.55 -15.52 -37.59
C ALA A 695 6.15 -16.31 -38.78
N SER A 696 6.56 -15.60 -39.84
CA SER A 696 7.23 -16.19 -41.01
C SER A 696 8.57 -16.85 -40.63
N LEU A 697 9.40 -16.18 -39.82
CA LEU A 697 10.66 -16.74 -39.30
C LEU A 697 10.45 -17.96 -38.38
N ALA A 698 9.27 -18.07 -37.74
CA ALA A 698 8.88 -19.23 -36.93
C ALA A 698 8.22 -20.36 -37.75
N GLY A 699 8.06 -20.19 -39.07
CA GLY A 699 7.52 -21.21 -39.97
C GLY A 699 5.99 -21.19 -40.16
N PHE A 700 5.33 -20.03 -39.94
CA PHE A 700 3.90 -19.85 -40.16
C PHE A 700 3.62 -18.76 -41.22
N ASP A 701 2.62 -18.96 -42.07
CA ASP A 701 2.33 -18.07 -43.22
C ASP A 701 1.97 -16.64 -42.79
N LYS A 702 1.45 -16.48 -41.57
CA LYS A 702 0.97 -15.24 -40.94
C LYS A 702 0.83 -15.45 -39.42
N PRO A 703 0.63 -14.39 -38.62
CA PRO A 703 0.48 -14.53 -37.17
C PRO A 703 -0.67 -15.46 -36.77
N ILE A 704 -0.37 -16.41 -35.88
CA ILE A 704 -1.33 -17.40 -35.37
C ILE A 704 -2.00 -16.91 -34.09
N LEU A 705 -3.21 -17.40 -33.81
CA LEU A 705 -3.88 -17.21 -32.53
C LEU A 705 -3.20 -18.09 -31.45
N HIS A 706 -3.07 -17.57 -30.23
CA HIS A 706 -2.55 -18.31 -29.08
C HIS A 706 -3.39 -19.58 -28.85
N GLY A 707 -2.74 -20.74 -28.68
CA GLY A 707 -3.46 -21.99 -28.34
C GLY A 707 -4.28 -21.86 -27.05
N LEU A 708 -3.80 -21.07 -26.08
CA LEU A 708 -4.51 -20.76 -24.84
C LEU A 708 -5.76 -19.87 -25.03
N CYS A 709 -5.86 -19.14 -26.15
CA CYS A 709 -7.08 -18.44 -26.52
C CYS A 709 -8.14 -19.44 -27.01
N THR A 710 -7.79 -20.31 -27.97
CA THR A 710 -8.65 -21.41 -28.47
C THR A 710 -9.12 -22.34 -27.34
N PHE A 711 -8.25 -22.59 -26.36
CA PHE A 711 -8.56 -23.30 -25.11
C PHE A 711 -9.62 -22.57 -24.27
N GLY A 712 -9.49 -21.26 -24.07
CA GLY A 712 -10.47 -20.44 -23.36
C GLY A 712 -11.83 -20.34 -24.07
N PHE A 713 -11.84 -20.25 -25.41
CA PHE A 713 -13.06 -20.37 -26.22
C PHE A 713 -13.80 -21.69 -25.94
N SER A 714 -13.09 -22.82 -26.10
CA SER A 714 -13.63 -24.17 -25.92
C SER A 714 -14.11 -24.39 -24.48
N ALA A 715 -13.36 -23.90 -23.49
CA ALA A 715 -13.70 -23.99 -22.07
C ALA A 715 -14.95 -23.16 -21.72
N ARG A 716 -15.14 -21.96 -22.27
CA ARG A 716 -16.39 -21.19 -22.11
C ARG A 716 -17.57 -21.99 -22.65
N ARG A 717 -17.46 -22.59 -23.84
CA ARG A 717 -18.55 -23.37 -24.44
C ARG A 717 -18.92 -24.60 -23.62
N ILE A 718 -17.95 -25.30 -23.04
CA ILE A 718 -18.21 -26.43 -22.13
C ILE A 718 -18.86 -25.96 -20.83
N LEU A 719 -18.38 -24.86 -20.24
CA LEU A 719 -18.97 -24.25 -19.04
C LEU A 719 -20.43 -23.81 -19.30
N GLN A 720 -20.71 -23.24 -20.47
CA GLN A 720 -22.04 -22.82 -20.90
C GLN A 720 -22.98 -24.01 -21.13
N GLN A 721 -22.50 -25.05 -21.81
CA GLN A 721 -23.31 -26.18 -22.27
C GLN A 721 -23.58 -27.24 -21.19
N PHE A 722 -22.65 -27.45 -20.26
CA PHE A 722 -22.72 -28.55 -19.28
C PHE A 722 -22.60 -28.11 -17.81
N ALA A 723 -22.29 -26.82 -17.56
CA ALA A 723 -22.22 -26.23 -16.23
C ALA A 723 -23.10 -24.97 -16.03
N ASP A 724 -23.95 -24.60 -16.99
CA ASP A 724 -24.88 -23.45 -16.90
C ASP A 724 -24.19 -22.10 -16.61
N ASN A 725 -22.92 -21.93 -17.02
CA ASN A 725 -22.06 -20.79 -16.64
C ASN A 725 -21.78 -20.68 -15.10
N ASP A 726 -21.96 -21.76 -14.33
CA ASP A 726 -21.53 -21.87 -12.93
C ASP A 726 -20.03 -22.20 -12.84
N VAL A 727 -19.23 -21.16 -12.58
CA VAL A 727 -17.77 -21.28 -12.41
C VAL A 727 -17.36 -22.14 -11.22
N SER A 728 -18.23 -22.36 -10.22
CA SER A 728 -17.92 -23.18 -9.05
C SER A 728 -17.89 -24.68 -9.36
N ARG A 729 -18.55 -25.08 -10.46
CA ARG A 729 -18.54 -26.46 -10.96
C ARG A 729 -17.32 -26.80 -11.81
N PHE A 730 -16.54 -25.84 -12.29
CA PHE A 730 -15.35 -26.14 -13.10
C PHE A 730 -14.21 -26.64 -12.20
N LYS A 731 -13.76 -27.90 -12.39
CA LYS A 731 -12.71 -28.51 -11.54
C LYS A 731 -11.36 -28.62 -12.22
N ALA A 732 -11.28 -29.19 -13.41
CA ALA A 732 -10.02 -29.27 -14.14
C ALA A 732 -10.25 -29.24 -15.65
N ILE A 733 -9.19 -28.96 -16.41
CA ILE A 733 -9.18 -29.02 -17.86
C ILE A 733 -7.81 -29.49 -18.35
N LYS A 734 -7.82 -30.38 -19.35
CA LYS A 734 -6.62 -30.85 -20.08
C LYS A 734 -6.84 -30.63 -21.57
N ALA A 735 -5.80 -30.20 -22.29
CA ALA A 735 -5.82 -30.09 -23.75
C ALA A 735 -4.44 -30.41 -24.35
N ARG A 736 -4.42 -31.01 -25.55
CA ARG A 736 -3.24 -31.07 -26.44
C ARG A 736 -3.49 -30.20 -27.67
N PHE A 737 -2.59 -29.25 -27.91
CA PHE A 737 -2.58 -28.43 -29.11
C PHE A 737 -2.01 -29.25 -30.29
N ALA A 738 -2.59 -29.12 -31.47
CA ALA A 738 -2.30 -30.00 -32.61
C ALA A 738 -1.96 -29.25 -33.91
N LYS A 739 -2.74 -28.23 -34.26
CA LYS A 739 -2.55 -27.37 -35.44
C LYS A 739 -2.81 -25.89 -35.08
N PRO A 740 -2.23 -24.93 -35.81
CA PRO A 740 -2.47 -23.50 -35.56
C PRO A 740 -3.91 -23.11 -35.90
N VAL A 741 -4.39 -22.05 -35.24
CA VAL A 741 -5.59 -21.29 -35.62
C VAL A 741 -5.13 -19.93 -36.11
N TYR A 742 -5.75 -19.38 -37.14
CA TYR A 742 -5.53 -18.00 -37.57
C TYR A 742 -6.68 -17.08 -37.12
N PRO A 743 -6.40 -15.88 -36.58
CA PRO A 743 -7.45 -14.91 -36.21
C PRO A 743 -8.38 -14.63 -37.40
N GLY A 744 -9.69 -14.67 -37.15
CA GLY A 744 -10.73 -14.57 -38.20
C GLY A 744 -11.37 -15.91 -38.59
N GLN A 745 -10.74 -17.05 -38.26
CA GLN A 745 -11.32 -18.39 -38.50
C GLN A 745 -12.40 -18.75 -37.47
N THR A 746 -13.25 -19.71 -37.83
CA THR A 746 -14.35 -20.21 -37.01
C THR A 746 -13.96 -21.50 -36.29
N LEU A 747 -13.95 -21.43 -34.97
CA LEU A 747 -13.74 -22.59 -34.12
C LEU A 747 -15.04 -23.41 -34.04
N GLN A 748 -14.89 -24.73 -34.01
CA GLN A 748 -15.97 -25.68 -33.77
C GLN A 748 -15.57 -26.59 -32.61
N THR A 749 -16.20 -26.41 -31.45
CA THR A 749 -15.95 -27.22 -30.24
C THR A 749 -16.94 -28.38 -30.21
N GLU A 750 -16.44 -29.59 -30.40
CA GLU A 750 -17.18 -30.85 -30.32
C GLU A 750 -17.03 -31.45 -28.92
N MET A 751 -18.13 -31.88 -28.30
CA MET A 751 -18.18 -32.24 -26.88
C MET A 751 -18.94 -33.55 -26.63
N TRP A 752 -18.44 -34.36 -25.71
CA TRP A 752 -19.03 -35.62 -25.26
C TRP A 752 -19.10 -35.66 -23.73
N LYS A 753 -20.25 -35.97 -23.15
CA LYS A 753 -20.47 -36.06 -21.71
C LYS A 753 -20.36 -37.52 -21.24
N GLU A 754 -19.28 -37.82 -20.52
CA GLU A 754 -19.07 -39.10 -19.85
C GLU A 754 -19.17 -38.86 -18.32
N GLY A 755 -20.40 -38.90 -17.82
CA GLY A 755 -20.71 -38.59 -16.42
C GLY A 755 -20.40 -37.14 -16.04
N ASN A 756 -19.37 -36.95 -15.21
CA ASN A 756 -18.87 -35.65 -14.77
C ASN A 756 -17.73 -35.09 -15.65
N ARG A 757 -17.19 -35.89 -16.58
CA ARG A 757 -16.14 -35.47 -17.51
C ARG A 757 -16.75 -35.13 -18.86
N ILE A 758 -16.47 -33.92 -19.35
CA ILE A 758 -16.79 -33.52 -20.71
C ILE A 758 -15.51 -33.68 -21.55
N HIS A 759 -15.44 -34.75 -22.34
CA HIS A 759 -14.39 -34.88 -23.35
C HIS A 759 -14.67 -33.88 -24.48
N PHE A 760 -13.63 -33.32 -25.10
CA PHE A 760 -13.81 -32.42 -26.24
C PHE A 760 -12.65 -32.48 -27.24
N GLN A 761 -12.94 -31.97 -28.44
CA GLN A 761 -11.93 -31.53 -29.39
C GLN A 761 -12.40 -30.24 -30.07
N THR A 762 -11.46 -29.47 -30.59
CA THR A 762 -11.76 -28.20 -31.26
C THR A 762 -11.18 -28.24 -32.65
N LYS A 763 -12.02 -27.92 -33.65
CA LYS A 763 -11.64 -27.84 -35.07
C LYS A 763 -11.68 -26.40 -35.57
N VAL A 764 -10.99 -26.14 -36.68
CA VAL A 764 -11.24 -25.00 -37.57
C VAL A 764 -12.28 -25.43 -38.59
N GLN A 765 -13.43 -24.76 -38.65
CA GLN A 765 -14.55 -25.15 -39.51
C GLN A 765 -14.21 -25.02 -41.00
N GLU A 766 -13.40 -24.03 -41.37
CA GLU A 766 -13.04 -23.75 -42.77
C GLU A 766 -12.07 -24.78 -43.39
N THR A 767 -11.36 -25.57 -42.59
CA THR A 767 -10.40 -26.58 -43.07
C THR A 767 -10.65 -28.00 -42.54
N GLY A 768 -11.50 -28.16 -41.53
CA GLY A 768 -11.72 -29.42 -40.81
C GLY A 768 -10.59 -29.79 -39.84
N ASP A 769 -9.54 -28.96 -39.73
CA ASP A 769 -8.35 -29.26 -38.92
C ASP A 769 -8.65 -29.31 -37.43
N ILE A 770 -8.28 -30.41 -36.78
CA ILE A 770 -8.27 -30.52 -35.32
C ILE A 770 -7.11 -29.69 -34.76
N VAL A 771 -7.45 -28.63 -34.02
CA VAL A 771 -6.48 -27.69 -33.40
C VAL A 771 -6.30 -27.94 -31.90
N ILE A 772 -7.33 -28.44 -31.21
CA ILE A 772 -7.24 -29.03 -29.88
C ILE A 772 -7.74 -30.47 -29.95
N SER A 773 -6.95 -31.40 -29.42
CA SER A 773 -7.23 -32.84 -29.40
C SER A 773 -7.08 -33.44 -28.00
N ASN A 774 -7.64 -34.64 -27.81
CA ASN A 774 -7.44 -35.46 -26.61
C ASN A 774 -7.73 -34.70 -25.30
N ALA A 775 -8.75 -33.86 -25.32
CA ALA A 775 -9.01 -32.85 -24.30
C ALA A 775 -10.23 -33.21 -23.46
N TYR A 776 -10.26 -32.71 -22.22
CA TYR A 776 -11.42 -32.87 -21.34
C TYR A 776 -11.54 -31.71 -20.34
N VAL A 777 -12.74 -31.50 -19.83
CA VAL A 777 -13.05 -30.71 -18.63
C VAL A 777 -13.68 -31.63 -17.59
N ASP A 778 -13.17 -31.62 -16.37
CA ASP A 778 -13.83 -32.22 -15.21
C ASP A 778 -14.74 -31.19 -14.55
N LEU A 779 -16.00 -31.58 -14.35
CA LEU A 779 -17.01 -30.80 -13.64
C LEU A 779 -17.34 -31.42 -12.28
N ALA A 780 -17.67 -30.58 -11.30
CA ALA A 780 -18.30 -31.03 -10.07
C ALA A 780 -19.72 -31.56 -10.38
N PRO A 781 -20.14 -32.67 -9.73
CA PRO A 781 -21.48 -33.19 -9.88
C PRO A 781 -22.52 -32.15 -9.45
N THR A 782 -23.65 -32.14 -10.15
CA THR A 782 -24.87 -31.49 -9.64
C THR A 782 -25.28 -32.16 -8.34
N SER A 783 -25.46 -31.40 -7.26
CA SER A 783 -26.03 -31.94 -6.04
C SER A 783 -27.51 -32.31 -6.27
N ASP A 784 -27.87 -33.58 -6.04
CA ASP A 784 -29.21 -34.14 -6.30
C ASP A 784 -30.33 -33.65 -5.36
N THR A 785 -30.28 -32.38 -4.94
CA THR A 785 -31.50 -31.62 -4.69
C THR A 785 -32.21 -31.42 -6.02
N SER A 786 -33.15 -32.33 -6.33
CA SER A 786 -33.97 -32.29 -7.55
C SER A 786 -34.73 -30.95 -7.68
N ALA A 787 -34.11 -30.02 -8.41
CA ALA A 787 -34.77 -28.81 -8.90
C ALA A 787 -35.72 -29.22 -10.03
N LYS A 788 -36.91 -29.75 -9.67
CA LYS A 788 -38.01 -29.93 -10.61
C LYS A 788 -38.21 -28.62 -11.37
N THR A 789 -38.00 -28.65 -12.69
CA THR A 789 -38.36 -27.54 -13.57
C THR A 789 -39.83 -27.20 -13.37
N PRO A 790 -40.17 -26.01 -12.84
CA PRO A 790 -41.56 -25.58 -12.79
C PRO A 790 -41.97 -25.22 -14.22
N SER A 791 -43.03 -25.86 -14.71
CA SER A 791 -43.74 -25.44 -15.91
C SER A 791 -44.22 -23.99 -15.80
N GLU A 792 -44.59 -23.40 -16.93
CA GLU A 792 -45.04 -22.01 -17.05
C GLU A 792 -46.08 -21.65 -15.97
N GLY A 793 -45.75 -20.64 -15.15
CA GLY A 793 -46.56 -20.17 -14.03
C GLY A 793 -45.85 -19.01 -13.35
N GLY A 794 -46.48 -17.83 -13.33
CA GLY A 794 -45.81 -16.57 -13.01
C GLY A 794 -45.23 -16.50 -11.58
N LYS A 795 -43.91 -16.64 -11.44
CA LYS A 795 -43.20 -16.52 -10.15
C LYS A 795 -43.37 -15.12 -9.51
N LEU A 796 -43.23 -15.12 -8.20
CA LEU A 796 -43.12 -13.94 -7.34
C LEU A 796 -41.67 -13.45 -7.29
N GLN A 797 -41.44 -12.15 -7.39
CA GLN A 797 -40.10 -11.53 -7.32
C GLN A 797 -39.43 -11.78 -5.95
N SER A 798 -40.22 -11.72 -4.89
CA SER A 798 -39.84 -12.00 -3.50
C SER A 798 -39.16 -13.37 -3.30
N THR A 799 -39.45 -14.37 -4.15
CA THR A 799 -38.86 -15.72 -4.13
C THR A 799 -37.33 -15.67 -4.05
N LEU A 800 -36.71 -14.88 -4.92
CA LEU A 800 -35.25 -14.77 -5.06
C LEU A 800 -34.60 -14.19 -3.79
N VAL A 801 -35.30 -13.29 -3.10
CA VAL A 801 -34.82 -12.67 -1.86
C VAL A 801 -34.90 -13.66 -0.70
N PHE A 802 -35.96 -14.45 -0.58
CA PHE A 802 -36.04 -15.49 0.45
C PHE A 802 -35.01 -16.61 0.22
N GLU A 803 -34.75 -16.97 -1.03
CA GLU A 803 -33.67 -17.90 -1.41
C GLU A 803 -32.28 -17.35 -1.03
N GLU A 804 -32.00 -16.06 -1.27
CA GLU A 804 -30.73 -15.40 -0.90
C GLU A 804 -30.57 -15.23 0.62
N ILE A 805 -31.62 -14.88 1.37
CA ILE A 805 -31.58 -14.88 2.85
C ILE A 805 -31.30 -16.31 3.36
N GLY A 806 -31.91 -17.33 2.74
CA GLY A 806 -31.64 -18.73 3.03
C GLY A 806 -30.21 -19.17 2.72
N ARG A 807 -29.56 -18.56 1.71
CA ARG A 807 -28.14 -18.75 1.40
C ARG A 807 -27.26 -18.14 2.50
N ARG A 808 -27.40 -16.85 2.80
CA ARG A 808 -26.53 -16.14 3.77
C ARG A 808 -26.62 -16.65 5.21
N LEU A 809 -27.77 -17.20 5.62
CA LEU A 809 -27.91 -17.82 6.95
C LEU A 809 -27.04 -19.08 7.14
N LYS A 810 -26.49 -19.67 6.08
CA LYS A 810 -25.47 -20.74 6.22
C LYS A 810 -24.19 -20.21 6.85
N ASP A 811 -23.80 -18.98 6.51
CA ASP A 811 -22.49 -18.41 6.87
C ASP A 811 -22.55 -17.63 8.18
N VAL A 812 -23.52 -16.71 8.32
CA VAL A 812 -23.64 -15.81 9.49
C VAL A 812 -24.74 -16.22 10.47
N GLY A 813 -25.55 -17.22 10.14
CA GLY A 813 -26.82 -17.49 10.81
C GLY A 813 -26.70 -17.85 12.30
N SER A 814 -25.58 -18.46 12.73
CA SER A 814 -25.35 -18.77 14.15
C SER A 814 -25.18 -17.52 15.03
N GLU A 815 -24.75 -16.38 14.47
CA GLU A 815 -24.79 -15.09 15.17
C GLU A 815 -26.18 -14.47 15.13
N VAL A 816 -26.84 -14.54 13.97
CA VAL A 816 -28.18 -13.98 13.75
C VAL A 816 -29.21 -14.65 14.66
N VAL A 817 -29.17 -15.97 14.86
CA VAL A 817 -30.01 -16.70 15.82
C VAL A 817 -29.79 -16.20 17.25
N LYS A 818 -28.54 -16.10 17.71
CA LYS A 818 -28.21 -15.59 19.06
C LYS A 818 -28.71 -14.16 19.26
N LYS A 819 -28.60 -13.31 18.23
CA LYS A 819 -29.06 -11.92 18.29
C LYS A 819 -30.58 -11.83 18.23
N VAL A 820 -31.26 -12.54 17.32
CA VAL A 820 -32.70 -12.40 17.05
C VAL A 820 -33.57 -13.24 17.99
N ASN A 821 -33.39 -14.57 17.98
CA ASN A 821 -34.15 -15.59 18.73
C ASN A 821 -35.68 -15.58 18.49
N ALA A 822 -36.11 -15.73 17.22
CA ALA A 822 -37.53 -15.67 16.85
C ALA A 822 -37.84 -16.35 15.49
N VAL A 823 -39.11 -16.71 15.25
CA VAL A 823 -39.62 -17.21 13.95
C VAL A 823 -40.54 -16.18 13.30
N PHE A 824 -40.31 -15.89 12.02
CA PHE A 824 -41.09 -14.94 11.22
C PHE A 824 -41.78 -15.65 10.05
N GLU A 825 -43.10 -15.61 9.99
CA GLU A 825 -43.88 -16.05 8.82
C GLU A 825 -44.22 -14.83 7.94
N TRP A 826 -44.07 -14.97 6.63
CA TRP A 826 -44.33 -13.94 5.63
C TRP A 826 -45.40 -14.43 4.67
N HIS A 827 -46.45 -13.66 4.44
CA HIS A 827 -47.50 -13.91 3.43
C HIS A 827 -47.33 -12.88 2.32
N ILE A 828 -46.77 -13.31 1.19
CA ILE A 828 -46.61 -12.45 0.01
C ILE A 828 -47.90 -12.53 -0.81
N THR A 829 -48.52 -11.39 -1.09
CA THR A 829 -49.75 -11.30 -1.89
C THR A 829 -49.48 -10.82 -3.32
N LYS A 830 -50.34 -11.23 -4.25
CA LYS A 830 -50.37 -10.73 -5.63
C LYS A 830 -51.82 -10.67 -6.08
N GLY A 831 -52.25 -9.53 -6.62
CA GLY A 831 -53.68 -9.28 -6.91
C GLY A 831 -54.60 -9.42 -5.68
N GLY A 832 -54.09 -9.16 -4.47
CA GLY A 832 -54.83 -9.28 -3.22
C GLY A 832 -54.84 -10.68 -2.58
N ASN A 833 -54.60 -11.74 -3.35
CA ASN A 833 -54.53 -13.12 -2.86
C ASN A 833 -53.12 -13.48 -2.36
N ILE A 834 -52.99 -14.39 -1.38
CA ILE A 834 -51.68 -14.88 -0.92
C ILE A 834 -51.09 -15.79 -2.01
N GLY A 835 -50.04 -15.33 -2.70
CA GLY A 835 -49.34 -16.08 -3.73
C GLY A 835 -48.25 -17.01 -3.16
N ALA A 836 -47.64 -16.64 -2.03
CA ALA A 836 -46.72 -17.53 -1.31
C ALA A 836 -46.72 -17.26 0.19
N LYS A 837 -46.34 -18.30 0.94
CA LYS A 837 -45.88 -18.18 2.33
C LYS A 837 -44.41 -18.54 2.43
N TRP A 838 -43.69 -17.84 3.29
CA TRP A 838 -42.29 -18.11 3.62
C TRP A 838 -42.08 -18.03 5.13
N THR A 839 -41.18 -18.84 5.67
CA THR A 839 -40.80 -18.78 7.07
C THR A 839 -39.29 -18.59 7.22
N ILE A 840 -38.91 -17.60 8.02
CA ILE A 840 -37.54 -17.39 8.50
C ILE A 840 -37.50 -17.80 9.97
N ASP A 841 -36.96 -18.98 10.27
CA ASP A 841 -36.74 -19.46 11.64
C ASP A 841 -35.33 -19.07 12.08
N LEU A 842 -35.24 -18.14 13.03
CA LEU A 842 -34.02 -17.68 13.68
C LEU A 842 -34.03 -18.03 15.18
N LYS A 843 -34.61 -19.20 15.51
CA LYS A 843 -34.85 -19.68 16.88
C LYS A 843 -34.14 -21.02 17.15
N SER A 844 -33.65 -21.70 16.11
CA SER A 844 -33.02 -23.02 16.19
C SER A 844 -31.81 -23.18 15.24
N GLY A 845 -30.76 -23.85 15.72
CA GLY A 845 -29.55 -24.14 14.92
C GLY A 845 -28.81 -22.89 14.42
N SER A 846 -28.39 -22.91 13.15
CA SER A 846 -27.91 -21.74 12.39
C SER A 846 -29.06 -20.84 11.88
N GLY A 847 -30.31 -21.21 12.13
CA GLY A 847 -31.47 -20.61 11.46
C GLY A 847 -31.66 -21.15 10.04
N LYS A 848 -32.86 -20.92 9.49
CA LYS A 848 -33.28 -21.46 8.18
C LYS A 848 -34.40 -20.62 7.55
N VAL A 849 -34.38 -20.51 6.22
CA VAL A 849 -35.53 -20.07 5.42
C VAL A 849 -36.16 -21.28 4.72
N TYR A 850 -37.48 -21.34 4.66
CA TYR A 850 -38.22 -22.32 3.87
C TYR A 850 -39.55 -21.76 3.36
N GLN A 851 -40.01 -22.25 2.21
CA GLN A 851 -41.34 -21.93 1.71
C GLN A 851 -42.40 -22.72 2.50
N GLY A 852 -43.55 -22.10 2.74
CA GLY A 852 -44.63 -22.61 3.57
C GLY A 852 -44.80 -21.87 4.92
N PRO A 853 -45.88 -22.19 5.66
CA PRO A 853 -46.11 -21.66 7.00
C PRO A 853 -45.11 -22.23 8.02
N ALA A 854 -45.01 -21.59 9.18
CA ALA A 854 -44.08 -22.01 10.22
C ALA A 854 -44.43 -23.39 10.78
N LYS A 855 -43.41 -24.24 11.00
CA LYS A 855 -43.54 -25.59 11.60
C LYS A 855 -43.87 -25.56 13.12
N GLY A 856 -44.38 -24.44 13.61
CA GLY A 856 -44.69 -24.13 15.00
C GLY A 856 -45.22 -22.69 15.08
N ALA A 857 -45.51 -22.18 16.28
CA ALA A 857 -46.01 -20.81 16.42
C ALA A 857 -44.97 -19.77 15.94
N ALA A 858 -45.33 -18.97 14.93
CA ALA A 858 -44.54 -17.83 14.49
C ALA A 858 -44.62 -16.70 15.54
N ASP A 859 -43.48 -16.15 15.95
CA ASP A 859 -43.41 -15.03 16.89
C ASP A 859 -43.86 -13.71 16.22
N THR A 860 -43.78 -13.62 14.89
CA THR A 860 -44.36 -12.53 14.08
C THR A 860 -44.85 -13.07 12.75
N THR A 861 -45.99 -12.57 12.26
CA THR A 861 -46.47 -12.78 10.89
C THR A 861 -46.55 -11.46 10.15
N ILE A 862 -45.99 -11.37 8.94
CA ILE A 862 -45.93 -10.15 8.12
C ILE A 862 -46.62 -10.40 6.78
N ILE A 863 -47.45 -9.48 6.31
CA ILE A 863 -48.31 -9.60 5.13
C ILE A 863 -48.18 -8.34 4.28
N LEU A 864 -47.80 -8.47 3.01
CA LEU A 864 -47.62 -7.37 2.04
C LEU A 864 -47.62 -7.93 0.61
N SER A 865 -47.71 -7.07 -0.40
CA SER A 865 -47.62 -7.51 -1.80
C SER A 865 -46.19 -7.86 -2.22
N ASP A 866 -46.05 -8.65 -3.29
CA ASP A 866 -44.78 -8.96 -3.94
C ASP A 866 -44.05 -7.67 -4.36
N GLU A 867 -44.80 -6.71 -4.89
CA GLU A 867 -44.31 -5.39 -5.30
C GLU A 867 -43.84 -4.55 -4.10
N ASP A 868 -44.63 -4.44 -3.04
CA ASP A 868 -44.29 -3.66 -1.83
C ASP A 868 -43.12 -4.28 -1.06
N PHE A 869 -43.01 -5.61 -1.07
CA PHE A 869 -41.85 -6.32 -0.53
C PHE A 869 -40.58 -5.95 -1.28
N MET A 870 -40.61 -5.91 -2.61
CA MET A 870 -39.45 -5.47 -3.41
C MET A 870 -39.14 -3.98 -3.22
N GLU A 871 -40.13 -3.09 -3.06
CA GLU A 871 -39.86 -1.70 -2.70
C GLU A 871 -39.18 -1.58 -1.32
N VAL A 872 -39.58 -2.40 -0.35
CA VAL A 872 -38.96 -2.47 0.99
C VAL A 872 -37.51 -2.96 0.91
N VAL A 873 -37.26 -4.06 0.20
CA VAL A 873 -35.92 -4.65 0.05
C VAL A 873 -34.96 -3.69 -0.68
N LEU A 874 -35.45 -3.00 -1.71
CA LEU A 874 -34.68 -1.98 -2.44
C LEU A 874 -34.56 -0.62 -1.70
N GLY A 875 -35.05 -0.51 -0.46
CA GLY A 875 -35.00 0.71 0.34
C GLY A 875 -35.84 1.89 -0.21
N LYS A 876 -36.71 1.64 -1.19
CA LYS A 876 -37.60 2.64 -1.82
C LYS A 876 -38.84 2.91 -0.96
N LEU A 877 -39.32 1.90 -0.24
CA LEU A 877 -40.44 1.99 0.70
C LEU A 877 -39.95 1.73 2.13
N ASP A 878 -40.16 2.70 3.01
CA ASP A 878 -39.87 2.51 4.44
C ASP A 878 -40.90 1.56 5.08
N PRO A 879 -40.47 0.50 5.81
CA PRO A 879 -41.39 -0.46 6.42
C PRO A 879 -42.35 0.11 7.47
N GLN A 880 -41.98 1.18 8.19
CA GLN A 880 -42.88 1.81 9.16
C GLN A 880 -43.98 2.59 8.44
N LYS A 881 -43.63 3.34 7.37
CA LYS A 881 -44.61 3.99 6.49
C LYS A 881 -45.50 2.97 5.78
N ALA A 882 -44.96 1.83 5.34
CA ALA A 882 -45.75 0.73 4.78
C ALA A 882 -46.76 0.18 5.81
N PHE A 883 -46.34 0.03 7.08
CA PHE A 883 -47.22 -0.42 8.16
C PHE A 883 -48.34 0.59 8.47
N PHE A 884 -48.00 1.87 8.69
CA PHE A 884 -48.98 2.91 9.01
C PHE A 884 -49.94 3.25 7.84
N SER A 885 -49.54 3.00 6.60
CA SER A 885 -50.43 3.11 5.43
C SER A 885 -51.27 1.85 5.15
N GLY A 886 -51.08 0.77 5.92
CA GLY A 886 -51.80 -0.50 5.75
C GLY A 886 -51.35 -1.35 4.56
N ARG A 887 -50.33 -0.90 3.81
CA ARG A 887 -49.63 -1.63 2.73
C ARG A 887 -48.94 -2.90 3.27
N LEU A 888 -48.30 -2.77 4.43
CA LEU A 888 -47.73 -3.87 5.21
C LEU A 888 -48.59 -4.09 6.46
N LYS A 889 -48.94 -5.33 6.77
CA LYS A 889 -49.69 -5.71 7.97
C LYS A 889 -48.86 -6.70 8.78
N ALA A 890 -48.70 -6.45 10.08
CA ALA A 890 -47.96 -7.32 10.99
C ALA A 890 -48.86 -7.82 12.13
N ARG A 891 -48.64 -9.07 12.55
CA ARG A 891 -49.34 -9.75 13.65
C ARG A 891 -48.32 -10.46 14.55
N GLY A 892 -48.66 -10.73 15.81
CA GLY A 892 -47.72 -11.24 16.80
C GLY A 892 -46.85 -10.12 17.40
N ASN A 893 -45.62 -10.44 17.80
CA ASN A 893 -44.73 -9.50 18.49
C ASN A 893 -43.97 -8.59 17.51
N ILE A 894 -44.60 -7.49 17.12
CA ILE A 894 -44.10 -6.52 16.13
C ILE A 894 -42.72 -5.93 16.49
N MET A 895 -42.33 -5.89 17.78
CA MET A 895 -40.98 -5.41 18.16
C MET A 895 -39.85 -6.32 17.64
N LEU A 896 -40.13 -7.59 17.34
CA LEU A 896 -39.16 -8.52 16.77
C LEU A 896 -38.88 -8.24 15.29
N SER A 897 -39.83 -7.69 14.52
CA SER A 897 -39.57 -7.35 13.11
C SER A 897 -38.65 -6.13 12.97
N GLN A 898 -38.69 -5.18 13.91
CA GLN A 898 -37.70 -4.09 14.00
C GLN A 898 -36.30 -4.65 14.28
N LYS A 899 -36.20 -5.64 15.17
CA LYS A 899 -34.94 -6.34 15.51
C LYS A 899 -34.38 -7.10 14.31
N LEU A 900 -35.24 -7.78 13.55
CA LEU A 900 -34.90 -8.40 12.27
C LEU A 900 -34.45 -7.35 11.24
N GLN A 901 -35.14 -6.21 11.12
CA GLN A 901 -34.78 -5.14 10.18
C GLN A 901 -33.41 -4.53 10.47
N MET A 902 -33.07 -4.26 11.74
CA MET A 902 -31.75 -3.74 12.12
C MET A 902 -30.64 -4.74 11.75
N ILE A 903 -30.81 -6.02 12.11
CA ILE A 903 -29.79 -7.04 11.83
C ILE A 903 -29.71 -7.35 10.33
N LEU A 904 -30.83 -7.40 9.60
CA LEU A 904 -30.76 -7.47 8.14
C LEU A 904 -30.01 -6.26 7.58
N LYS A 905 -30.23 -5.03 8.07
CA LYS A 905 -29.49 -3.85 7.62
C LYS A 905 -27.98 -3.91 7.94
N ASP A 906 -27.59 -4.44 9.10
CA ASP A 906 -26.18 -4.59 9.48
C ASP A 906 -25.43 -5.61 8.60
N TYR A 907 -26.12 -6.64 8.10
CA TYR A 907 -25.56 -7.70 7.24
C TYR A 907 -25.96 -7.57 5.74
N ALA A 908 -26.75 -6.56 5.37
CA ALA A 908 -27.20 -6.31 3.99
C ALA A 908 -26.45 -5.15 3.33
N LYS A 909 -25.35 -5.52 2.67
CA LYS A 909 -25.28 -5.24 1.23
C LYS A 909 -25.99 -6.41 0.53
N LEU A 910 -27.32 -6.34 0.44
CA LEU A 910 -28.12 -7.21 -0.43
C LEU A 910 -28.04 -6.68 -1.86
#